data_AF-A0A9N8DHB1-F1
#
_entry.id   AF-A0A9N8DHB1-F1
#
_cell.length_a   1.000
_cell.length_b   1.000
_cell.length_c   1.000
_cell.angle_alpha   90.00
_cell.angle_beta   90.00
_cell.angle_gamma   90.00
#
_symmetry.space_group_name_H-M   'P 1'
#
loop_
_entity.id
_entity.type
_entity.pdbx_description
1 polymer ?
#
loop_
_entity_poly.entity_id
_entity_poly.type
_entity_poly.pdbx_seq_one_letter_code
_entity_poly.pdbx_strand_id
1 'polypeptide(L)'
;MENEHEYVFGFGSIINSSTHAAWLENDNDTTTGTTSKEPLKGQVVRIRASFGYERRWNFRSTTGFTALGVSRTTTGITGTSTNAGMNGVLFQVPLSMMPGFDRREVGYDKVQIPMEHIDLNPKHDEDALPQLSLFQLTSNDKIWIYVPQARQCLEADENHPLLQSYVDTVLQGCLEWGGSAMAEEFVLTTGGWSSFFLNDTPSSRRPWLFRKDYDTIDRILQCHSDLTHFADRRHPEEFASTFLIRRMRGTWSIPRRNRHFTGRDTVLTQIHARLMQHTGDHHSSVHYLFVQGMGGVGKSSVCIEYCYRHFPTSYGLVIWLNAESAETLSADYRQLLADLADVDKDNNSNEEVIGEVKTRLFRCKVSWLLVFDNLEDRTLLERFVPRGATAGSKGHVLVTSRVGEWDSGSSPSSFVLGCLSPTESVQLLGRSIGGSSCTTGSNKKERAATTEICERLGHLPLALGMAAAYMQRCDVTCSEYLERYVRSEQTGKSLLLRNQRLQDYSLTVSASLALSLNAIQQESQTAFSLLRLLGWLGPDHITKALLRALLATKNKADQERARQEAINSSQQSSLLNTQQGAAGILFLAAGLGVSCLMPWRRKGTPPIMTGSGLLVSMSLCASGLLVLAPLLRRKQTDAPPPAATVRRRSSGTLGIDSDEFEQSDIVWKVLKSFSILTVREGKGSMHRLLSQALRVDQSQTERCYNHQICVDAMQMLWQFDPRNATTWQDSFHLVEHVKALVIHCSNNNNESQDMICTNILLQAGLLSKQAGVFSAMAMNGFKEAEASFRLAIQMYDRLQGKQQSSKGDTVIMKAKAESFCELGKALRYQGNFGAAEETLLHALEIWNKLAEKDRSSVRSVADTLHELGVLEVKKHKLDTAQQYLTKSLDLRRTLDEDSSDVDADCAATLHQLATVHVARKPPLLKKAEELLQEALKHSRQIGQRAATLKQLARVTIRQGLLDTAEGYLRRALELYIELYGERTMHINVAAVKFQQGALAFQREQFEQAWIHFSECLRIRRHVYAYAREVSSDGAEETNPLHLEVSCVLHELGCVAFAQTRFPQAMSMLQAERSILQNLEDSTTQTERLRQALLTNLTWLRKCALGMNDEKNAALFAAERADLKGKTKAKGKVPTLSEQRVSLSLQREALRCREAARQFALSKGGDTALEREAVLEKLATLKQEIEHCPTSSLHDAAQDFHDTLRACLDPGVEVTRSSSDTILGACDRLRDTLRAHGAQVNDIITSSS
;
A
#
# COMPACT_ATOMS: atom_id res chain seq x y z
N MET A 1 -38.87 42.75 -24.67
CA MET A 1 -38.75 42.80 -23.20
C MET A 1 -37.42 43.45 -22.93
N GLU A 2 -37.42 44.58 -22.22
CA GLU A 2 -36.22 45.34 -21.91
C GLU A 2 -35.18 44.40 -21.28
N ASN A 3 -33.97 44.34 -21.83
CA ASN A 3 -32.88 43.60 -21.22
C ASN A 3 -32.53 44.32 -19.92
N GLU A 4 -33.18 43.94 -18.82
CA GLU A 4 -32.82 44.41 -17.49
C GLU A 4 -31.38 43.91 -17.19
N HIS A 5 -30.45 44.85 -17.14
CA HIS A 5 -29.06 44.62 -16.76
C HIS A 5 -28.85 45.09 -15.32
N GLU A 6 -28.01 44.37 -14.57
CA GLU A 6 -27.44 44.86 -13.32
C GLU A 6 -25.94 45.11 -13.50
N TYR A 7 -25.34 45.86 -12.58
CA TYR A 7 -23.93 46.23 -12.67
C TYR A 7 -23.15 45.61 -11.52
N VAL A 8 -21.97 45.08 -11.82
CA VAL A 8 -21.07 44.50 -10.81
C VAL A 8 -19.77 45.28 -10.82
N PHE A 9 -19.39 45.83 -9.66
CA PHE A 9 -18.08 46.40 -9.47
C PHE A 9 -17.05 45.27 -9.33
N GLY A 10 -16.30 45.05 -10.38
CA GLY A 10 -15.22 44.07 -10.46
C GLY A 10 -13.95 44.57 -9.78
N PHE A 11 -13.54 43.81 -8.79
CA PHE A 11 -12.23 43.88 -8.16
C PHE A 11 -11.68 42.45 -8.02
N GLY A 12 -10.36 42.30 -7.84
CA GLY A 12 -9.75 40.98 -7.77
C GLY A 12 -9.78 40.27 -9.13
N SER A 13 -10.01 38.95 -9.15
CA SER A 13 -10.01 38.21 -10.41
C SER A 13 -11.15 38.58 -11.35
N ILE A 14 -12.25 39.16 -10.85
CA ILE A 14 -13.40 39.62 -11.68
C ILE A 14 -12.97 40.70 -12.68
N ILE A 15 -11.91 41.46 -12.39
CA ILE A 15 -11.46 42.56 -13.26
C ILE A 15 -10.89 42.06 -14.60
N ASN A 16 -10.47 40.81 -14.68
CA ASN A 16 -9.80 40.24 -15.84
C ASN A 16 -10.82 39.61 -16.80
N SER A 17 -10.88 40.11 -18.05
CA SER A 17 -11.86 39.68 -19.05
C SER A 17 -11.73 38.19 -19.41
N SER A 18 -10.52 37.61 -19.34
CA SER A 18 -10.30 36.20 -19.63
C SER A 18 -10.93 35.29 -18.58
N THR A 19 -11.14 35.79 -17.36
CA THR A 19 -11.83 35.04 -16.31
C THR A 19 -13.33 34.97 -16.54
N HIS A 20 -13.89 35.71 -17.51
CA HIS A 20 -15.30 35.68 -17.91
C HIS A 20 -15.59 34.64 -19.01
N ALA A 21 -14.56 34.04 -19.63
CA ALA A 21 -14.71 33.10 -20.75
C ALA A 21 -15.30 31.73 -20.36
N ALA A 22 -14.93 31.18 -19.19
CA ALA A 22 -15.42 29.89 -18.70
C ALA A 22 -16.95 29.85 -18.41
N TRP A 23 -17.59 31.01 -18.35
CA TRP A 23 -19.00 31.19 -17.97
C TRP A 23 -19.93 31.17 -19.18
N LEU A 24 -19.38 31.47 -20.36
CA LEU A 24 -20.10 31.40 -21.61
C LEU A 24 -20.27 29.94 -22.10
N GLU A 25 -19.61 28.96 -21.49
CA GLU A 25 -19.62 27.55 -21.91
C GLU A 25 -20.72 26.68 -21.29
N ASN A 26 -21.46 27.18 -20.29
CA ASN A 26 -22.45 26.38 -19.56
C ASN A 26 -23.90 26.43 -20.09
N ASP A 27 -24.16 27.09 -21.23
CA ASP A 27 -25.45 26.94 -21.91
C ASP A 27 -25.42 25.67 -22.78
N ASN A 28 -25.97 24.59 -22.20
CA ASN A 28 -26.27 23.31 -22.84
C ASN A 28 -27.41 23.43 -23.88
N ASP A 29 -27.38 24.43 -24.76
CA ASP A 29 -28.33 24.53 -25.86
C ASP A 29 -27.65 24.25 -27.20
N THR A 30 -27.67 22.96 -27.58
CA THR A 30 -27.17 22.42 -28.85
C THR A 30 -28.05 22.76 -30.04
N THR A 31 -28.65 23.95 -30.08
CA THR A 31 -29.45 24.41 -31.22
C THR A 31 -29.31 25.90 -31.49
N THR A 32 -28.17 26.32 -32.04
CA THR A 32 -28.06 27.29 -33.16
C THR A 32 -26.60 27.71 -33.34
N GLY A 33 -26.13 27.67 -34.60
CA GLY A 33 -24.77 28.04 -34.95
C GLY A 33 -24.47 29.53 -34.81
N THR A 34 -23.18 29.82 -34.61
CA THR A 34 -22.56 31.14 -34.85
C THR A 34 -23.13 32.32 -34.07
N THR A 35 -22.77 32.41 -32.78
CA THR A 35 -22.55 33.72 -32.15
C THR A 35 -21.15 33.74 -31.55
N SER A 36 -20.29 34.59 -32.11
CA SER A 36 -19.04 34.99 -31.46
C SER A 36 -19.40 35.61 -30.12
N LYS A 37 -18.99 34.97 -29.02
CA LYS A 37 -19.26 35.41 -27.66
C LYS A 37 -18.57 36.77 -27.42
N GLU A 38 -19.34 37.85 -27.40
CA GLU A 38 -18.82 39.18 -27.10
C GLU A 38 -18.44 39.28 -25.61
N PRO A 39 -17.30 39.91 -25.28
CA PRO A 39 -16.90 40.17 -23.89
C PRO A 39 -17.87 41.13 -23.19
N LEU A 40 -18.01 41.01 -21.86
CA LEU A 40 -18.84 41.93 -21.06
C LEU A 40 -18.36 43.37 -21.22
N LYS A 41 -19.31 44.31 -21.37
CA LYS A 41 -19.01 45.74 -21.42
C LYS A 41 -18.60 46.22 -20.03
N GLY A 42 -17.38 46.76 -19.91
CA GLY A 42 -16.82 47.28 -18.65
C GLY A 42 -16.42 48.75 -18.78
N GLN A 43 -16.44 49.50 -17.68
CA GLN A 43 -15.90 50.87 -17.62
C GLN A 43 -15.09 51.06 -16.33
N VAL A 44 -13.95 51.76 -16.41
CA VAL A 44 -13.14 52.08 -15.23
C VAL A 44 -13.89 53.10 -14.37
N VAL A 45 -14.06 52.79 -13.07
CA VAL A 45 -14.75 53.66 -12.11
C VAL A 45 -14.01 53.70 -10.79
N ARG A 46 -14.27 54.73 -9.97
CA ARG A 46 -13.75 54.82 -8.60
C ARG A 46 -14.91 54.86 -7.59
N ILE A 47 -14.84 54.02 -6.56
CA ILE A 47 -15.76 54.07 -5.41
C ILE A 47 -15.18 55.02 -4.35
N ARG A 48 -15.93 56.04 -3.97
CA ARG A 48 -15.55 57.04 -2.97
C ARG A 48 -15.41 56.40 -1.58
N ALA A 49 -14.44 56.88 -0.80
CA ALA A 49 -14.21 56.45 0.58
C ALA A 49 -15.45 56.62 1.49
N SER A 50 -16.37 57.52 1.14
CA SER A 50 -17.66 57.73 1.84
C SER A 50 -18.56 56.48 1.87
N PHE A 51 -18.33 55.49 1.00
CA PHE A 51 -19.05 54.21 1.06
C PHE A 51 -18.69 53.37 2.30
N GLY A 52 -17.57 53.67 2.97
CA GLY A 52 -17.18 53.03 4.23
C GLY A 52 -16.54 51.65 4.10
N TYR A 53 -16.04 51.31 2.90
CA TYR A 53 -15.28 50.09 2.62
C TYR A 53 -13.91 50.42 2.03
N GLU A 54 -12.91 49.62 2.39
CA GLU A 54 -11.54 49.66 1.88
C GLU A 54 -11.17 48.29 1.29
N ARG A 55 -10.45 48.27 0.16
CA ARG A 55 -9.99 47.04 -0.48
C ARG A 55 -8.75 46.52 0.24
N ARG A 56 -8.77 45.25 0.62
CA ARG A 56 -7.67 44.61 1.35
C ARG A 56 -7.44 43.17 0.93
N TRP A 57 -6.22 42.66 1.12
CA TRP A 57 -5.93 41.23 1.04
C TRP A 57 -6.38 40.51 2.31
N ASN A 58 -7.67 40.20 2.41
CA ASN A 58 -8.29 39.71 3.64
C ASN A 58 -9.27 38.55 3.44
N PHE A 59 -9.42 38.00 2.23
CA PHE A 59 -10.34 36.90 2.00
C PHE A 59 -9.61 35.56 2.01
N ARG A 60 -9.87 34.70 2.98
CA ARG A 60 -9.31 33.34 2.97
C ARG A 60 -10.07 32.43 2.01
N SER A 61 -9.41 32.07 0.93
CA SER A 61 -9.89 31.05 0.01
C SER A 61 -9.87 29.67 0.68
N THR A 62 -10.88 28.85 0.39
CA THR A 62 -10.91 27.43 0.78
C THR A 62 -9.78 26.61 0.17
N THR A 63 -9.15 27.13 -0.89
CA THR A 63 -8.00 26.53 -1.58
C THR A 63 -6.64 26.92 -0.97
N GLY A 64 -6.62 27.51 0.23
CA GLY A 64 -5.38 27.71 0.99
C GLY A 64 -4.54 28.93 0.57
N PHE A 65 -5.18 30.02 0.16
CA PHE A 65 -4.49 31.31 -0.08
C PHE A 65 -5.36 32.50 0.34
N THR A 66 -4.75 33.67 0.50
CA THR A 66 -5.46 34.92 0.78
C THR A 66 -5.72 35.67 -0.52
N ALA A 67 -7.00 35.77 -0.89
CA ALA A 67 -7.47 36.55 -2.02
C ALA A 67 -7.86 37.96 -1.60
N LEU A 68 -8.23 38.75 -2.60
CA LEU A 68 -8.60 40.15 -2.42
C LEU A 68 -10.06 40.26 -1.98
N GLY A 69 -10.33 41.05 -0.95
CA GLY A 69 -11.65 41.36 -0.45
C GLY A 69 -11.82 42.84 -0.13
N VAL A 70 -12.85 43.16 0.65
CA VAL A 70 -13.10 44.50 1.18
C VAL A 70 -13.41 44.41 2.68
N SER A 71 -13.02 45.42 3.44
CA SER A 71 -13.27 45.57 4.88
C SER A 71 -14.00 46.87 5.16
N ARG A 72 -14.86 46.89 6.18
CA ARG A 72 -15.42 48.16 6.68
C ARG A 72 -14.33 48.99 7.33
N THR A 73 -14.29 50.28 7.03
CA THR A 73 -13.31 51.20 7.58
C THR A 73 -13.62 51.45 9.07
N THR A 74 -12.80 50.94 10.00
CA THR A 74 -12.91 51.27 11.42
C THR A 74 -12.29 52.63 11.69
N THR A 75 -13.11 53.66 11.89
CA THR A 75 -12.67 54.98 12.34
C THR A 75 -12.12 54.89 13.77
N GLY A 76 -10.80 54.75 13.91
CA GLY A 76 -10.12 54.91 15.20
C GLY A 76 -8.77 54.20 15.29
N ILE A 77 -7.71 55.01 15.46
CA ILE A 77 -6.39 54.64 16.01
C ILE A 77 -5.44 53.90 15.05
N THR A 78 -4.88 54.63 14.08
CA THR A 78 -3.45 54.93 13.88
C THR A 78 -3.30 55.59 12.51
N GLY A 79 -2.57 56.71 12.47
CA GLY A 79 -2.59 57.63 11.34
C GLY A 79 -1.82 57.15 10.12
N THR A 80 -2.55 56.73 9.08
CA THR A 80 -2.27 56.95 7.64
C THR A 80 -3.49 56.50 6.83
N SER A 81 -4.68 57.05 7.08
CA SER A 81 -5.79 56.87 6.14
C SER A 81 -5.57 57.81 4.96
N THR A 82 -4.96 57.32 3.89
CA THR A 82 -5.05 57.99 2.59
C THR A 82 -6.52 58.03 2.21
N ASN A 83 -7.01 59.24 1.94
CA ASN A 83 -8.41 59.55 1.65
C ASN A 83 -8.82 59.06 0.25
N ALA A 84 -8.31 57.90 -0.17
CA ALA A 84 -8.34 57.43 -1.56
C ALA A 84 -9.47 56.41 -1.74
N GLY A 85 -10.39 56.71 -2.65
CA GLY A 85 -11.39 55.75 -3.09
C GLY A 85 -10.78 54.50 -3.75
N MET A 86 -11.56 53.43 -3.90
CA MET A 86 -11.12 52.20 -4.54
C MET A 86 -11.39 52.27 -6.05
N ASN A 87 -10.36 52.18 -6.88
CA ASN A 87 -10.50 52.08 -8.33
C ASN A 87 -10.87 50.64 -8.77
N GLY A 88 -11.58 50.46 -9.87
CA GLY A 88 -11.97 49.14 -10.38
C GLY A 88 -12.73 49.24 -11.70
N VAL A 89 -13.37 48.16 -12.12
CA VAL A 89 -14.13 48.13 -13.38
C VAL A 89 -15.57 47.79 -13.09
N LEU A 90 -16.49 48.62 -13.58
CA LEU A 90 -17.92 48.34 -13.51
C LEU A 90 -18.34 47.57 -14.75
N PHE A 91 -18.82 46.34 -14.56
CA PHE A 91 -19.31 45.48 -15.65
C PHE A 91 -20.83 45.53 -15.76
N GLN A 92 -21.34 45.69 -16.98
CA GLN A 92 -22.76 45.54 -17.30
C GLN A 92 -23.09 44.06 -17.49
N VAL A 93 -23.89 43.48 -16.60
CA VAL A 93 -24.19 42.04 -16.54
C VAL A 93 -25.69 41.79 -16.82
N PRO A 94 -26.04 40.93 -17.78
CA PRO A 94 -27.44 40.50 -17.96
C PRO A 94 -27.99 39.80 -16.71
N LEU A 95 -29.25 40.06 -16.33
CA LEU A 95 -29.87 39.40 -15.17
C LEU A 95 -29.81 37.86 -15.20
N SER A 96 -29.85 37.25 -16.40
CA SER A 96 -29.71 35.80 -16.57
C SER A 96 -28.36 35.26 -16.10
N MET A 97 -27.31 36.08 -16.11
CA MET A 97 -25.94 35.71 -15.72
C MET A 97 -25.65 35.99 -14.23
N MET A 98 -26.46 36.80 -13.55
CA MET A 98 -26.25 37.16 -12.14
C MET A 98 -26.16 35.95 -11.20
N PRO A 99 -26.98 34.89 -11.32
CA PRO A 99 -26.83 33.69 -10.49
C PRO A 99 -25.47 32.98 -10.66
N GLY A 100 -24.81 33.15 -11.82
CA GLY A 100 -23.47 32.62 -12.06
C GLY A 100 -22.40 33.35 -11.26
N PHE A 101 -22.48 34.68 -11.20
CA PHE A 101 -21.62 35.50 -10.33
C PHE A 101 -21.85 35.18 -8.85
N ASP A 102 -23.10 35.03 -8.41
CA ASP A 102 -23.42 34.69 -7.02
C ASP A 102 -22.86 33.31 -6.60
N ARG A 103 -22.83 32.32 -7.51
CA ARG A 103 -22.19 31.01 -7.26
C ARG A 103 -20.66 31.05 -7.26
N ARG A 104 -20.06 32.00 -7.99
CA ARG A 104 -18.59 32.18 -8.02
C ARG A 104 -18.09 32.80 -6.73
N GLU A 105 -18.81 33.79 -6.23
CA GLU A 105 -18.46 34.57 -5.05
C GLU A 105 -18.98 33.93 -3.75
N VAL A 106 -18.99 32.60 -3.67
CA VAL A 106 -19.36 31.86 -2.45
C VAL A 106 -18.40 32.24 -1.32
N GLY A 107 -18.96 32.85 -0.28
CA GLY A 107 -18.19 33.45 0.81
C GLY A 107 -18.22 34.98 0.84
N TYR A 108 -18.80 35.61 -0.17
CA TYR A 108 -19.10 37.03 -0.18
C TYR A 108 -20.59 37.28 -0.06
N ASP A 109 -20.95 38.35 0.65
CA ASP A 109 -22.30 38.91 0.69
C ASP A 109 -22.40 40.00 -0.38
N LYS A 110 -23.45 39.94 -1.20
CA LYS A 110 -23.72 40.92 -2.27
C LYS A 110 -24.29 42.20 -1.64
N VAL A 111 -23.55 43.31 -1.72
CA VAL A 111 -23.91 44.61 -1.13
C VAL A 111 -24.13 45.64 -2.24
N GLN A 112 -25.22 46.41 -2.14
CA GLN A 112 -25.51 47.45 -3.13
C GLN A 112 -24.67 48.70 -2.85
N ILE A 113 -24.07 49.27 -3.89
CA ILE A 113 -23.38 50.56 -3.84
C ILE A 113 -24.33 51.66 -4.29
N PRO A 114 -24.66 52.64 -3.43
CA PRO A 114 -25.39 53.85 -3.83
C PRO A 114 -24.65 54.66 -4.90
N MET A 115 -25.39 55.19 -5.87
CA MET A 115 -24.85 55.94 -7.01
C MET A 115 -24.00 57.16 -6.60
N GLU A 116 -24.32 57.80 -5.47
CA GLU A 116 -23.59 58.96 -4.93
C GLU A 116 -22.13 58.67 -4.54
N HIS A 117 -21.79 57.39 -4.37
CA HIS A 117 -20.45 56.94 -4.04
C HIS A 117 -19.62 56.53 -5.26
N ILE A 118 -20.15 56.63 -6.47
CA ILE A 118 -19.47 56.20 -7.69
C ILE A 118 -19.00 57.42 -8.48
N ASP A 119 -17.72 57.42 -8.83
CA ASP A 119 -17.09 58.39 -9.70
C ASP A 119 -16.78 57.72 -11.06
N LEU A 120 -17.48 58.17 -12.09
CA LEU A 120 -17.42 57.62 -13.46
C LEU A 120 -16.31 58.25 -14.32
N ASN A 121 -15.71 59.35 -13.87
CA ASN A 121 -14.61 60.04 -14.55
C ASN A 121 -13.40 60.16 -13.61
N PRO A 122 -12.74 59.04 -13.26
CA PRO A 122 -11.48 59.11 -12.52
C PRO A 122 -10.44 59.85 -13.39
N LYS A 123 -9.97 61.02 -12.93
CA LYS A 123 -8.91 61.78 -13.62
C LYS A 123 -7.64 60.93 -13.67
N HIS A 124 -7.26 60.46 -14.87
CA HIS A 124 -5.93 59.89 -15.14
C HIS A 124 -5.39 60.53 -16.42
N ASP A 125 -4.26 61.23 -16.27
CA ASP A 125 -3.36 61.84 -17.28
C ASP A 125 -3.95 62.48 -18.54
N GLU A 126 -3.49 63.70 -18.83
CA GLU A 126 -3.82 64.49 -20.03
C GLU A 126 -3.42 63.82 -21.37
N ASP A 127 -2.70 62.69 -21.34
CA ASP A 127 -2.22 61.95 -22.51
C ASP A 127 -2.98 60.62 -22.78
N ALA A 128 -3.99 60.25 -21.97
CA ALA A 128 -4.80 59.05 -22.20
C ALA A 128 -5.99 59.35 -23.15
N LEU A 129 -6.14 58.53 -24.19
CA LEU A 129 -7.32 58.57 -25.08
C LEU A 129 -8.62 58.54 -24.23
N PRO A 130 -9.60 59.43 -24.48
CA PRO A 130 -10.84 59.44 -23.72
C PRO A 130 -11.54 58.09 -23.84
N GLN A 131 -11.68 57.36 -22.73
CA GLN A 131 -12.52 56.18 -22.69
C GLN A 131 -13.96 56.63 -22.97
N LEU A 132 -14.48 56.31 -24.15
CA LEU A 132 -15.90 56.45 -24.46
C LEU A 132 -16.70 55.68 -23.40
N SER A 133 -17.63 56.35 -22.72
CA SER A 133 -18.53 55.66 -21.78
C SER A 133 -19.29 54.58 -22.56
N LEU A 134 -19.01 53.30 -22.27
CA LEU A 134 -19.60 52.18 -23.00
C LEU A 134 -21.07 51.96 -22.67
N PHE A 135 -21.56 52.59 -21.59
CA PHE A 135 -22.97 52.66 -21.17
C PHE A 135 -23.23 53.90 -20.30
N GLN A 136 -24.48 54.37 -20.23
CA GLN A 136 -24.91 55.44 -19.32
C GLN A 136 -25.68 54.83 -18.13
N LEU A 137 -25.35 55.28 -16.92
CA LEU A 137 -26.04 54.86 -15.70
C LEU A 137 -27.21 55.81 -15.38
N THR A 138 -28.34 55.25 -15.00
CA THR A 138 -29.53 55.95 -14.51
C THR A 138 -29.68 55.80 -13.00
N SER A 139 -30.50 56.63 -12.37
CA SER A 139 -30.75 56.57 -10.92
C SER A 139 -31.41 55.27 -10.45
N ASN A 140 -31.96 54.46 -11.37
CA ASN A 140 -32.63 53.20 -11.07
C ASN A 140 -31.71 51.97 -11.19
N ASP A 141 -30.48 52.15 -11.68
CA ASP A 141 -29.56 51.03 -11.89
C ASP A 141 -29.01 50.49 -10.56
N LYS A 142 -28.99 49.17 -10.44
CA LYS A 142 -28.45 48.48 -9.26
C LYS A 142 -26.99 48.10 -9.50
N ILE A 143 -26.13 48.60 -8.63
CA ILE A 143 -24.70 48.39 -8.67
C ILE A 143 -24.30 47.58 -7.44
N TRP A 144 -23.58 46.49 -7.64
CA TRP A 144 -23.26 45.52 -6.60
C TRP A 144 -21.76 45.36 -6.41
N ILE A 145 -21.37 45.13 -5.16
CA ILE A 145 -20.03 44.70 -4.76
C ILE A 145 -20.14 43.47 -3.87
N TYR A 146 -19.23 42.53 -4.06
CA TYR A 146 -19.13 41.33 -3.23
C TYR A 146 -18.25 41.62 -2.01
N VAL A 147 -18.78 41.45 -0.80
CA VAL A 147 -18.08 41.74 0.46
C VAL A 147 -17.81 40.44 1.22
N PRO A 148 -16.56 40.12 1.61
CA PRO A 148 -16.26 38.92 2.39
C PRO A 148 -17.14 38.75 3.64
N GLN A 149 -17.61 37.54 3.89
CA GLN A 149 -18.26 37.19 5.16
C GLN A 149 -17.27 37.33 6.32
N ALA A 150 -17.75 37.74 7.50
CA ALA A 150 -16.91 38.05 8.67
C ALA A 150 -15.94 36.91 9.06
N ARG A 151 -16.36 35.65 8.89
CA ARG A 151 -15.53 34.45 9.18
C ARG A 151 -14.35 34.24 8.22
N GLN A 152 -14.41 34.83 7.02
CA GLN A 152 -13.39 34.72 5.98
C GLN A 152 -12.50 35.97 5.90
N CYS A 153 -12.87 37.04 6.61
CA CYS A 153 -12.15 38.31 6.69
C CYS A 153 -10.95 38.20 7.67
N LEU A 154 -9.86 37.59 7.22
CA LEU A 154 -8.64 37.36 8.00
C LEU A 154 -7.40 37.71 7.18
N GLU A 155 -6.37 38.26 7.82
CA GLU A 155 -5.10 38.58 7.17
C GLU A 155 -4.33 37.33 6.72
N ALA A 156 -3.42 37.53 5.76
CA ALA A 156 -2.57 36.49 5.20
C ALA A 156 -1.65 35.86 6.25
N ASP A 157 -1.54 34.54 6.21
CA ASP A 157 -0.70 33.73 7.10
C ASP A 157 0.03 32.62 6.35
N GLU A 158 0.76 31.77 7.08
CA GLU A 158 1.55 30.66 6.52
C GLU A 158 0.71 29.61 5.77
N ASN A 159 -0.57 29.43 6.14
CA ASN A 159 -1.46 28.45 5.51
C ASN A 159 -2.30 29.10 4.40
N HIS A 160 -2.41 30.43 4.38
CA HIS A 160 -3.13 31.21 3.39
C HIS A 160 -2.27 32.39 2.92
N PRO A 161 -1.17 32.16 2.19
CA PRO A 161 -0.30 33.23 1.72
C PRO A 161 -0.93 34.05 0.59
N LEU A 162 -0.31 35.19 0.28
CA LEU A 162 -0.51 35.89 -0.99
C LEU A 162 0.21 35.10 -2.09
N LEU A 163 -0.48 34.74 -3.16
CA LEU A 163 0.11 34.05 -4.30
C LEU A 163 0.50 35.04 -5.39
N GLN A 164 1.74 34.98 -5.87
CA GLN A 164 2.20 35.81 -6.99
C GLN A 164 1.33 35.60 -8.23
N SER A 165 0.97 34.36 -8.55
CA SER A 165 0.12 34.07 -9.72
C SER A 165 -1.26 34.74 -9.65
N TYR A 166 -1.81 34.89 -8.43
CA TYR A 166 -3.09 35.56 -8.21
C TYR A 166 -2.93 37.09 -8.27
N VAL A 167 -1.88 37.65 -7.64
CA VAL A 167 -1.55 39.08 -7.74
C VAL A 167 -1.36 39.49 -9.20
N ASP A 168 -0.63 38.69 -9.98
CA ASP A 168 -0.45 38.89 -11.42
C ASP A 168 -1.79 38.94 -12.16
N THR A 169 -2.70 38.00 -11.84
CA THR A 169 -4.02 37.91 -12.49
C THR A 169 -4.85 39.18 -12.28
N VAL A 170 -4.79 39.75 -11.07
CA VAL A 170 -5.52 40.98 -10.71
C VAL A 170 -4.92 42.20 -11.39
N LEU A 171 -3.59 42.37 -11.31
CA LEU A 171 -2.91 43.52 -11.88
C LEU A 171 -2.91 43.49 -13.41
N GLN A 172 -2.89 42.31 -14.02
CA GLN A 172 -3.06 42.15 -15.45
C GLN A 172 -4.42 42.70 -15.93
N GLY A 173 -5.51 42.45 -15.18
CA GLY A 173 -6.80 43.05 -15.51
C GLY A 173 -6.83 44.57 -15.29
N CYS A 174 -6.09 45.10 -14.30
CA CYS A 174 -5.93 46.56 -14.17
C CYS A 174 -5.20 47.17 -15.39
N LEU A 175 -4.15 46.50 -15.86
CA LEU A 175 -3.41 46.90 -17.07
C LEU A 175 -4.28 46.83 -18.32
N GLU A 176 -5.14 45.82 -18.43
CA GLU A 176 -6.08 45.66 -19.54
C GLU A 176 -7.05 46.84 -19.67
N TRP A 177 -7.61 47.32 -18.56
CA TRP A 177 -8.67 48.34 -18.56
C TRP A 177 -8.16 49.78 -18.42
N GLY A 178 -7.16 50.02 -17.58
CA GLY A 178 -6.70 51.38 -17.25
C GLY A 178 -5.18 51.57 -17.31
N GLY A 179 -4.46 50.62 -17.92
CA GLY A 179 -3.01 50.69 -18.08
C GLY A 179 -2.24 50.75 -16.76
N SER A 180 -0.99 51.18 -16.84
CA SER A 180 -0.07 51.23 -15.68
C SER A 180 -0.55 52.17 -14.58
N ALA A 181 -1.18 53.30 -14.93
CA ALA A 181 -1.69 54.26 -13.94
C ALA A 181 -2.79 53.67 -13.05
N MET A 182 -3.72 52.91 -13.62
CA MET A 182 -4.75 52.22 -12.84
C MET A 182 -4.14 51.12 -11.96
N ALA A 183 -3.20 50.34 -12.51
CA ALA A 183 -2.52 49.27 -11.77
C ALA A 183 -1.70 49.81 -10.58
N GLU A 184 -1.02 50.94 -10.76
CA GLU A 184 -0.26 51.59 -9.68
C GLU A 184 -1.18 52.18 -8.60
N GLU A 185 -2.25 52.89 -8.98
CA GLU A 185 -3.25 53.32 -8.00
C GLU A 185 -3.88 52.12 -7.28
N PHE A 186 -4.12 51.02 -7.99
CA PHE A 186 -4.69 49.81 -7.39
C PHE A 186 -3.80 49.27 -6.28
N VAL A 187 -2.48 49.21 -6.50
CA VAL A 187 -1.51 48.78 -5.49
C VAL A 187 -1.51 49.72 -4.28
N LEU A 188 -1.47 51.04 -4.52
CA LEU A 188 -1.40 52.07 -3.47
C LEU A 188 -2.67 52.17 -2.61
N THR A 189 -3.83 51.85 -3.18
CA THR A 189 -5.14 51.92 -2.51
C THR A 189 -5.59 50.58 -1.93
N THR A 190 -4.77 49.53 -2.04
CA THR A 190 -5.05 48.20 -1.49
C THR A 190 -4.27 47.98 -0.20
N GLY A 191 -4.98 47.74 0.91
CA GLY A 191 -4.37 47.39 2.19
C GLY A 191 -4.13 45.89 2.37
N GLY A 192 -3.51 45.51 3.49
CA GLY A 192 -3.34 44.10 3.87
C GLY A 192 -2.24 43.34 3.14
N TRP A 193 -1.34 44.04 2.44
CA TRP A 193 -0.09 43.43 1.95
C TRP A 193 0.69 42.79 3.11
N SER A 194 1.36 41.67 2.84
CA SER A 194 1.93 40.83 3.89
C SER A 194 3.21 40.16 3.43
N SER A 195 4.16 39.98 4.35
CA SER A 195 5.37 39.19 4.13
C SER A 195 5.09 37.69 3.92
N PHE A 196 3.87 37.21 4.20
CA PHE A 196 3.42 35.87 3.81
C PHE A 196 3.11 35.83 2.31
N PHE A 197 4.13 36.09 1.49
CA PHE A 197 4.05 36.21 0.04
C PHE A 197 4.78 35.03 -0.62
N LEU A 198 4.01 34.13 -1.22
CA LEU A 198 4.47 32.95 -1.92
C LEU A 198 4.59 33.23 -3.43
N ASN A 199 5.80 33.15 -3.95
CA ASN A 199 6.07 33.17 -5.37
C ASN A 199 5.88 31.77 -5.98
N ASP A 200 4.62 31.43 -6.26
CA ASP A 200 4.17 30.16 -6.83
C ASP A 200 4.35 30.06 -8.37
N THR A 201 4.91 31.09 -9.00
CA THR A 201 5.05 31.13 -10.46
C THR A 201 6.23 30.28 -10.96
N PRO A 202 6.03 29.32 -11.89
CA PRO A 202 7.12 28.52 -12.46
C PRO A 202 8.10 29.35 -13.31
N SER A 203 7.64 30.47 -13.88
CA SER A 203 8.41 31.38 -14.75
C SER A 203 9.54 32.11 -14.02
N SER A 204 9.39 32.35 -12.71
CA SER A 204 10.47 32.89 -11.87
C SER A 204 11.74 32.01 -11.85
N ARG A 205 11.57 30.71 -12.15
CA ARG A 205 12.66 29.73 -12.34
C ARG A 205 12.96 29.42 -13.81
N ARG A 206 12.12 29.89 -14.74
CA ARG A 206 12.18 29.62 -16.20
C ARG A 206 11.82 30.89 -16.99
N PRO A 207 12.77 31.82 -17.18
CA PRO A 207 12.51 33.13 -17.79
C PRO A 207 11.93 33.10 -19.21
N TRP A 208 12.00 31.96 -19.91
CA TRP A 208 11.48 31.78 -21.27
C TRP A 208 9.99 31.40 -21.34
N LEU A 209 9.32 31.16 -20.21
CA LEU A 209 7.87 30.90 -20.17
C LEU A 209 7.12 32.25 -20.13
N PHE A 210 6.81 32.81 -21.31
CA PHE A 210 6.25 34.16 -21.43
C PHE A 210 4.80 34.25 -20.92
N ARG A 211 4.55 35.15 -19.98
CA ARG A 211 3.21 35.69 -19.67
C ARG A 211 3.11 37.13 -20.17
N LYS A 212 1.91 37.59 -20.47
CA LYS A 212 1.67 38.96 -20.92
C LYS A 212 1.87 39.94 -19.75
N ASP A 213 2.66 40.99 -19.96
CA ASP A 213 2.86 42.16 -19.07
C ASP A 213 3.47 41.93 -17.66
N TYR A 214 4.04 40.75 -17.37
CA TYR A 214 4.61 40.46 -16.03
C TYR A 214 5.78 41.39 -15.65
N ASP A 215 6.64 41.78 -16.60
CA ASP A 215 7.74 42.74 -16.35
C ASP A 215 7.23 44.12 -15.90
N THR A 216 6.03 44.51 -16.35
CA THR A 216 5.41 45.76 -15.92
C THR A 216 4.80 45.63 -14.53
N ILE A 217 4.17 44.49 -14.24
CA ILE A 217 3.62 44.18 -12.91
C ILE A 217 4.73 44.14 -11.86
N ASP A 218 5.81 43.41 -12.13
CA ASP A 218 6.97 43.29 -11.24
C ASP A 218 7.61 44.65 -10.97
N ARG A 219 7.74 45.52 -11.99
CA ARG A 219 8.24 46.89 -11.80
C ARG A 219 7.34 47.72 -10.88
N ILE A 220 6.02 47.69 -11.08
CA ILE A 220 5.07 48.41 -10.23
C ILE A 220 5.15 47.92 -8.78
N LEU A 221 5.14 46.59 -8.56
CA LEU A 221 5.23 46.00 -7.23
C LEU A 221 6.59 46.30 -6.56
N GLN A 222 7.68 46.31 -7.33
CA GLN A 222 9.02 46.61 -6.86
C GLN A 222 9.21 48.08 -6.49
N CYS A 223 8.65 49.02 -7.26
CA CYS A 223 8.65 50.45 -6.94
C CYS A 223 8.00 50.75 -5.58
N HIS A 224 7.01 49.94 -5.19
CA HIS A 224 6.29 50.07 -3.92
C HIS A 224 6.57 48.89 -2.96
N SER A 225 7.78 48.32 -3.01
CA SER A 225 8.11 47.10 -2.27
C SER A 225 7.97 47.24 -0.74
N ASP A 226 8.18 48.44 -0.19
CA ASP A 226 8.02 48.69 1.25
C ASP A 226 6.56 48.54 1.71
N LEU A 227 5.60 48.77 0.79
CA LEU A 227 4.18 48.55 1.03
C LEU A 227 3.80 47.09 0.70
N THR A 228 4.22 46.59 -0.45
CA THR A 228 3.73 45.31 -1.01
C THR A 228 4.42 44.07 -0.46
N HIS A 229 5.56 44.23 0.23
CA HIS A 229 6.46 43.14 0.60
C HIS A 229 6.96 42.33 -0.61
N PHE A 230 7.01 42.95 -1.79
CA PHE A 230 7.40 42.25 -3.01
C PHE A 230 8.83 41.68 -2.94
N ALA A 231 9.77 42.39 -2.31
CA ALA A 231 11.14 41.90 -2.07
C ALA A 231 11.21 40.73 -1.08
N ASP A 232 10.21 40.57 -0.20
CA ASP A 232 10.17 39.50 0.81
C ASP A 232 9.56 38.20 0.28
N ARG A 233 9.08 38.19 -0.97
CA ARG A 233 8.43 37.02 -1.58
C ARG A 233 9.41 35.85 -1.70
N ARG A 234 8.93 34.64 -1.40
CA ARG A 234 9.76 33.43 -1.39
C ARG A 234 9.23 32.39 -2.35
N HIS A 235 10.12 31.62 -2.96
CA HIS A 235 9.74 30.43 -3.72
C HIS A 235 9.13 29.35 -2.82
N PRO A 236 8.37 28.37 -3.35
CA PRO A 236 7.66 27.39 -2.54
C PRO A 236 8.54 26.67 -1.51
N GLU A 237 9.78 26.33 -1.88
CA GLU A 237 10.75 25.66 -0.98
C GLU A 237 11.27 26.57 0.14
N GLU A 238 11.50 27.85 -0.15
CA GLU A 238 11.98 28.87 0.80
C GLU A 238 10.85 29.35 1.71
N PHE A 239 9.65 29.50 1.15
CA PHE A 239 8.43 29.83 1.85
C PHE A 239 8.09 28.70 2.83
N ALA A 240 8.06 27.45 2.33
CA ALA A 240 7.88 26.26 3.13
C ALA A 240 8.96 26.14 4.21
N SER A 241 10.25 26.27 3.89
CA SER A 241 11.30 26.17 4.91
C SER A 241 11.24 27.28 5.95
N THR A 242 10.91 28.51 5.59
CA THR A 242 10.91 29.61 6.58
C THR A 242 9.70 29.58 7.49
N PHE A 243 8.54 29.11 7.00
CA PHE A 243 7.29 29.11 7.77
C PHE A 243 6.91 27.72 8.34
N LEU A 244 7.32 26.59 7.73
CA LEU A 244 7.15 25.25 8.32
C LEU A 244 8.04 25.00 9.55
N ILE A 245 9.15 25.73 9.72
CA ILE A 245 10.02 25.59 10.90
C ILE A 245 9.27 25.95 12.21
N ARG A 246 8.17 26.71 12.15
CA ARG A 246 7.32 26.98 13.31
C ARG A 246 6.51 25.76 13.81
N ARG A 247 6.35 24.68 13.03
CA ARG A 247 5.64 23.44 13.43
C ARG A 247 6.49 22.40 14.20
N MET A 248 7.83 22.49 14.20
CA MET A 248 8.69 21.54 14.94
C MET A 248 8.92 21.95 16.40
N ARG A 249 7.84 22.22 17.13
CA ARG A 249 7.82 22.45 18.59
C ARG A 249 6.67 21.66 19.21
N GLY A 250 6.88 21.10 20.39
CA GLY A 250 5.85 20.33 21.08
C GLY A 250 6.27 18.90 21.43
N THR A 251 5.27 18.08 21.74
CA THR A 251 5.43 16.66 22.05
C THR A 251 4.71 15.83 21.00
N TRP A 252 5.37 14.81 20.45
CA TRP A 252 4.78 13.90 19.47
C TRP A 252 4.82 12.45 19.95
N SER A 253 3.67 11.76 19.88
CA SER A 253 3.44 10.36 20.27
C SER A 253 3.83 9.99 21.72
N ILE A 254 4.08 10.96 22.60
CA ILE A 254 4.44 10.67 24.00
C ILE A 254 3.25 9.99 24.68
N PRO A 255 3.43 8.81 25.28
CA PRO A 255 2.38 8.16 26.05
C PRO A 255 1.84 9.06 27.15
N ARG A 256 0.57 8.88 27.52
CA ARG A 256 -0.05 9.66 28.61
C ARG A 256 0.77 9.54 29.89
N ARG A 257 1.04 10.67 30.54
CA ARG A 257 1.75 10.71 31.82
C ARG A 257 1.05 9.83 32.85
N ASN A 258 1.81 8.97 33.51
CA ASN A 258 1.29 8.15 34.60
C ASN A 258 1.11 9.03 35.85
N ARG A 259 -0.14 9.25 36.26
CA ARG A 259 -0.48 10.03 37.47
C ARG A 259 0.01 9.39 38.78
N HIS A 260 0.24 8.08 38.78
CA HIS A 260 0.70 7.31 39.93
C HIS A 260 2.21 7.02 39.89
N PHE A 261 2.97 7.68 39.01
CA PHE A 261 4.43 7.56 38.99
C PHE A 261 5.02 7.90 40.37
N THR A 262 5.95 7.08 40.85
CA THR A 262 6.45 7.13 42.22
C THR A 262 7.95 6.91 42.27
N GLY A 263 8.67 7.79 42.98
CA GLY A 263 10.11 7.71 43.18
C GLY A 263 10.93 8.03 41.94
N ARG A 264 12.15 7.46 41.90
CA ARG A 264 13.15 7.54 40.83
C ARG A 264 13.70 8.95 40.58
N ASP A 265 13.57 9.87 41.54
CA ASP A 265 14.07 11.24 41.38
C ASP A 265 15.59 11.28 41.21
N THR A 266 16.31 10.41 41.92
CA THR A 266 17.77 10.24 41.77
C THR A 266 18.12 9.74 40.36
N VAL A 267 17.38 8.75 39.86
CA VAL A 267 17.56 8.18 38.52
C VAL A 267 17.27 9.23 37.44
N LEU A 268 16.17 9.96 37.55
CA LEU A 268 15.80 11.03 36.62
C LEU A 268 16.85 12.14 36.61
N THR A 269 17.39 12.51 37.78
CA THR A 269 18.48 13.49 37.91
C THR A 269 19.76 12.98 37.24
N GLN A 270 20.09 11.70 37.40
CA GLN A 270 21.25 11.07 36.75
C GLN A 270 21.09 10.99 35.23
N ILE A 271 19.90 10.63 34.74
CA ILE A 271 19.56 10.66 33.30
C ILE A 271 19.76 12.07 32.77
N HIS A 272 19.24 13.09 33.47
CA HIS A 272 19.41 14.48 33.07
C HIS A 272 20.88 14.91 33.04
N ALA A 273 21.63 14.62 34.11
CA ALA A 273 23.05 14.99 34.20
C ALA A 273 23.89 14.35 33.09
N ARG A 274 23.67 13.07 32.76
CA ARG A 274 24.40 12.37 31.70
C ARG A 274 24.07 12.89 30.30
N LEU A 275 22.81 13.28 30.05
CA LEU A 275 22.43 13.90 28.80
C LEU A 275 22.99 15.33 28.66
N MET A 276 23.26 16.03 29.76
CA MET A 276 23.75 17.42 29.77
C MET A 276 25.27 17.56 29.91
N GLN A 277 26.04 16.48 30.07
CA GLN A 277 27.50 16.53 30.19
C GLN A 277 28.16 16.89 28.85
N HIS A 278 28.80 18.06 28.79
CA HIS A 278 29.65 18.47 27.66
C HIS A 278 30.97 17.68 27.67
N THR A 279 31.12 16.68 26.80
CA THR A 279 32.44 16.12 26.51
C THR A 279 33.15 17.08 25.55
N GLY A 280 34.17 17.77 26.07
CA GLY A 280 35.06 18.60 25.26
C GLY A 280 35.71 17.77 24.15
N ASP A 281 35.92 18.43 23.01
CA ASP A 281 36.63 17.96 21.82
C ASP A 281 36.17 16.60 21.27
N HIS A 282 35.17 16.59 20.37
CA HIS A 282 35.14 15.81 19.12
C HIS A 282 33.85 16.15 18.32
N HIS A 283 33.96 16.21 16.99
CA HIS A 283 32.95 16.66 16.02
C HIS A 283 31.67 15.79 15.87
N SER A 284 31.09 15.25 16.95
CA SER A 284 29.80 14.54 16.91
C SER A 284 28.82 15.06 17.96
N SER A 285 27.70 15.60 17.49
CA SER A 285 26.78 16.51 18.20
C SER A 285 25.50 15.86 18.74
N VAL A 286 25.41 14.51 18.79
CA VAL A 286 24.23 13.77 19.27
C VAL A 286 24.61 12.85 20.45
N HIS A 287 24.02 13.07 21.62
CA HIS A 287 24.28 12.27 22.82
C HIS A 287 23.29 11.10 22.95
N TYR A 288 23.81 9.90 23.16
CA TYR A 288 23.02 8.67 23.36
C TYR A 288 23.04 8.25 24.83
N LEU A 289 21.87 7.96 25.39
CA LEU A 289 21.74 7.34 26.70
C LEU A 289 20.84 6.11 26.62
N PHE A 290 21.41 4.96 26.95
CA PHE A 290 20.69 3.68 26.98
C PHE A 290 20.18 3.39 28.38
N VAL A 291 18.85 3.32 28.56
CA VAL A 291 18.18 2.84 29.77
C VAL A 291 17.88 1.35 29.60
N GLN A 292 18.72 0.52 30.20
CA GLN A 292 18.64 -0.93 30.10
C GLN A 292 18.08 -1.53 31.39
N GLY A 293 17.49 -2.72 31.33
CA GLY A 293 16.99 -3.41 32.52
C GLY A 293 16.05 -4.56 32.18
N MET A 294 15.68 -5.36 33.18
CA MET A 294 14.77 -6.50 32.99
C MET A 294 13.37 -6.06 32.52
N GLY A 295 12.60 -6.99 31.95
CA GLY A 295 11.19 -6.75 31.61
C GLY A 295 10.37 -6.35 32.84
N GLY A 296 9.48 -5.37 32.70
CA GLY A 296 8.60 -4.95 33.81
C GLY A 296 9.22 -4.02 34.87
N VAL A 297 10.50 -3.64 34.75
CA VAL A 297 11.19 -2.74 35.71
C VAL A 297 10.80 -1.25 35.58
N GLY A 298 10.02 -0.88 34.56
CA GLY A 298 9.51 0.48 34.37
C GLY A 298 10.39 1.41 33.53
N LYS A 299 11.25 0.88 32.65
CA LYS A 299 12.11 1.69 31.75
C LYS A 299 11.33 2.74 30.96
N SER A 300 10.31 2.30 30.22
CA SER A 300 9.45 3.19 29.44
C SER A 300 8.75 4.20 30.35
N SER A 301 8.29 3.80 31.55
CA SER A 301 7.67 4.71 32.52
C SER A 301 8.62 5.80 33.02
N VAL A 302 9.90 5.47 33.28
CA VAL A 302 10.91 6.46 33.67
C VAL A 302 11.19 7.44 32.52
N CYS A 303 11.31 6.95 31.29
CA CYS A 303 11.50 7.80 30.12
C CYS A 303 10.30 8.72 29.86
N ILE A 304 9.07 8.23 30.04
CA ILE A 304 7.85 9.05 29.95
C ILE A 304 7.90 10.18 30.98
N GLU A 305 8.19 9.86 32.25
CA GLU A 305 8.26 10.89 33.29
C GLU A 305 9.37 11.91 33.04
N TYR A 306 10.53 11.47 32.54
CA TYR A 306 11.61 12.37 32.12
C TYR A 306 11.14 13.36 31.05
N CYS A 307 10.42 12.90 30.02
CA CYS A 307 9.89 13.76 28.97
C CYS A 307 8.98 14.85 29.54
N TYR A 308 8.03 14.51 30.42
CA TYR A 308 7.09 15.48 31.00
C TYR A 308 7.74 16.45 32.00
N ARG A 309 8.84 16.07 32.67
CA ARG A 309 9.55 16.97 33.60
C ARG A 309 10.43 17.99 32.89
N HIS A 310 10.96 17.64 31.72
CA HIS A 310 11.95 18.45 30.99
C HIS A 310 11.41 19.11 29.71
N PHE A 311 10.15 18.89 29.38
CA PHE A 311 9.42 19.65 28.36
C PHE A 311 8.46 20.65 29.04
N PRO A 312 8.40 21.93 28.61
CA PRO A 312 9.18 22.58 27.55
C PRO A 312 10.49 23.23 28.04
N THR A 313 10.88 23.01 29.29
CA THR A 313 11.95 23.75 29.97
C THR A 313 13.36 23.47 29.44
N SER A 314 13.68 22.22 29.09
CA SER A 314 14.99 21.81 28.55
C SER A 314 14.93 21.45 27.06
N TYR A 315 13.78 20.96 26.58
CA TYR A 315 13.54 20.59 25.19
C TYR A 315 12.32 21.30 24.66
N GLY A 316 12.40 21.88 23.47
CA GLY A 316 11.24 22.43 22.78
C GLY A 316 10.59 21.46 21.80
N LEU A 317 11.20 20.29 21.55
CA LEU A 317 10.63 19.19 20.77
C LEU A 317 10.95 17.84 21.43
N VAL A 318 9.94 17.01 21.67
CA VAL A 318 10.12 15.64 22.20
C VAL A 318 9.32 14.65 21.37
N ILE A 319 9.98 13.61 20.87
CA ILE A 319 9.41 12.62 19.95
C ILE A 319 9.57 11.23 20.56
N TRP A 320 8.47 10.49 20.69
CA TRP A 320 8.45 9.12 21.17
C TRP A 320 8.25 8.14 20.00
N LEU A 321 9.11 7.13 19.90
CA LEU A 321 9.17 6.18 18.78
C LEU A 321 9.14 4.74 19.31
N ASN A 322 8.33 3.88 18.69
CA ASN A 322 8.33 2.44 18.92
C ASN A 322 9.44 1.78 18.10
N ALA A 323 10.49 1.34 18.78
CA ALA A 323 11.73 0.82 18.20
C ALA A 323 11.84 -0.70 18.24
N GLU A 324 10.72 -1.39 18.39
CA GLU A 324 10.69 -2.85 18.44
C GLU A 324 11.15 -3.48 17.13
N SER A 325 10.78 -2.90 15.99
CA SER A 325 11.18 -3.38 14.66
C SER A 325 11.41 -2.22 13.70
N ALA A 326 12.05 -2.49 12.55
CA ALA A 326 12.25 -1.48 11.52
C ALA A 326 10.92 -0.96 10.94
N GLU A 327 9.91 -1.83 10.83
CA GLU A 327 8.60 -1.52 10.26
C GLU A 327 7.81 -0.59 11.18
N THR A 328 7.76 -0.91 12.48
CA THR A 328 7.08 -0.09 13.49
C THR A 328 7.68 1.31 13.57
N LEU A 329 9.01 1.40 13.56
CA LEU A 329 9.69 2.67 13.62
C LEU A 329 9.57 3.48 12.31
N SER A 330 9.54 2.81 11.15
CA SER A 330 9.24 3.46 9.87
C SER A 330 7.81 4.01 9.81
N ALA A 331 6.85 3.27 10.34
CA ALA A 331 5.46 3.71 10.45
C ALA A 331 5.35 4.96 11.35
N ASP A 332 6.05 4.98 12.49
CA ASP A 332 6.10 6.14 13.37
C ASP A 332 6.74 7.36 12.69
N TYR A 333 7.84 7.19 11.94
CA TYR A 333 8.45 8.30 11.19
C TYR A 333 7.51 8.85 10.10
N ARG A 334 6.74 7.98 9.43
CA ARG A 334 5.73 8.39 8.44
C ARG A 334 4.61 9.17 9.08
N GLN A 335 4.10 8.68 10.21
CA GLN A 335 3.05 9.36 10.96
C GLN A 335 3.56 10.70 11.52
N LEU A 336 4.79 10.75 12.01
CA LEU A 336 5.47 11.96 12.48
C LEU A 336 5.58 13.01 11.37
N LEU A 337 6.03 12.60 10.18
CA LEU A 337 6.15 13.51 9.05
C LEU A 337 4.77 14.04 8.63
N ALA A 338 3.77 13.18 8.53
CA ALA A 338 2.43 13.60 8.16
C ALA A 338 1.81 14.57 9.18
N ASP A 339 1.92 14.27 10.47
CA ASP A 339 1.35 15.10 11.53
C ASP A 339 2.06 16.46 11.68
N LEU A 340 3.37 16.51 11.39
CA LEU A 340 4.16 17.74 11.51
C LEU A 340 4.19 18.57 10.22
N ALA A 341 3.90 17.99 9.06
CA ALA A 341 4.15 18.60 7.77
C ALA A 341 2.93 18.75 6.85
N ASP A 342 1.76 18.19 7.21
CA ASP A 342 0.63 18.08 6.26
C ASP A 342 1.05 17.44 4.92
N VAL A 343 2.06 16.57 4.96
CA VAL A 343 2.54 15.83 3.79
C VAL A 343 1.68 14.58 3.67
N ASP A 344 1.11 14.37 2.48
CA ASP A 344 0.26 13.22 2.19
C ASP A 344 0.98 11.91 2.57
N LYS A 345 0.36 11.13 3.46
CA LYS A 345 0.91 9.91 4.10
C LYS A 345 1.34 8.82 3.10
N ASP A 346 0.81 8.87 1.88
CA ASP A 346 0.72 7.70 1.00
C ASP A 346 1.63 7.77 -0.24
N ASN A 347 2.45 8.83 -0.40
CA ASN A 347 3.25 9.05 -1.61
C ASN A 347 4.76 8.80 -1.47
N ASN A 348 5.31 8.81 -0.24
CA ASN A 348 6.77 8.81 -0.01
C ASN A 348 7.28 7.47 0.56
N SER A 349 8.47 7.06 0.10
CA SER A 349 9.13 5.84 0.59
C SER A 349 9.53 5.96 2.07
N ASN A 350 9.75 4.83 2.76
CA ASN A 350 10.20 4.86 4.16
C ASN A 350 11.50 5.65 4.29
N GLU A 351 12.43 5.50 3.35
CA GLU A 351 13.73 6.16 3.33
C GLU A 351 13.62 7.66 3.07
N GLU A 352 12.74 8.10 2.17
CA GLU A 352 12.45 9.53 1.95
C GLU A 352 11.85 10.16 3.20
N VAL A 353 10.89 9.45 3.84
CA VAL A 353 10.30 9.89 5.09
C VAL A 353 11.35 9.99 6.19
N ILE A 354 12.19 8.97 6.34
CA ILE A 354 13.27 8.93 7.34
C ILE A 354 14.30 10.02 7.05
N GLY A 355 14.71 10.18 5.80
CA GLY A 355 15.64 11.20 5.33
C GLY A 355 15.10 12.60 5.59
N GLU A 356 13.84 12.86 5.26
CA GLU A 356 13.17 14.14 5.47
C GLU A 356 13.05 14.47 6.97
N VAL A 357 12.58 13.51 7.78
CA VAL A 357 12.52 13.68 9.25
C VAL A 357 13.92 13.95 9.81
N LYS A 358 14.94 13.20 9.38
CA LYS A 358 16.34 13.42 9.78
C LYS A 358 16.85 14.79 9.37
N THR A 359 16.60 15.22 8.13
CA THR A 359 17.01 16.53 7.62
C THR A 359 16.30 17.66 8.37
N ARG A 360 15.03 17.47 8.74
CA ARG A 360 14.29 18.43 9.57
C ARG A 360 14.84 18.51 10.99
N LEU A 361 15.12 17.37 11.63
CA LEU A 361 15.73 17.32 12.96
C LEU A 361 17.15 17.91 12.95
N PHE A 362 17.90 17.67 11.88
CA PHE A 362 19.21 18.27 11.64
C PHE A 362 19.14 19.81 11.53
N ARG A 363 18.16 20.34 10.78
CA ARG A 363 17.93 21.77 10.59
C ARG A 363 17.20 22.44 11.77
N CYS A 364 16.75 21.66 12.76
CA CYS A 364 15.98 22.17 13.89
C CYS A 364 16.86 23.04 14.79
N LYS A 365 16.45 24.31 14.98
CA LYS A 365 17.13 25.28 15.86
C LYS A 365 16.71 25.16 17.34
N VAL A 366 15.80 24.24 17.65
CA VAL A 366 15.27 23.99 19.00
C VAL A 366 15.91 22.71 19.55
N SER A 367 16.21 22.66 20.85
CA SER A 367 16.69 21.44 21.49
C SER A 367 15.63 20.35 21.41
N TRP A 368 16.01 19.18 20.88
CA TRP A 368 15.11 18.07 20.67
C TRP A 368 15.54 16.81 21.43
N LEU A 369 14.57 16.00 21.82
CA LEU A 369 14.76 14.69 22.46
C LEU A 369 14.04 13.61 21.64
N LEU A 370 14.79 12.61 21.17
CA LEU A 370 14.23 11.40 20.56
C LEU A 370 14.23 10.26 21.58
N VAL A 371 13.08 9.63 21.81
CA VAL A 371 12.95 8.45 22.65
C VAL A 371 12.66 7.22 21.79
N PHE A 372 13.58 6.25 21.79
CA PHE A 372 13.41 4.95 21.14
C PHE A 372 13.00 3.91 22.20
N ASP A 373 11.74 3.50 22.20
CA ASP A 373 11.21 2.52 23.17
C ASP A 373 11.25 1.09 22.63
N ASN A 374 11.67 0.13 23.44
CA ASN A 374 11.80 -1.30 23.11
C ASN A 374 12.80 -1.62 21.99
N LEU A 375 13.95 -0.93 21.95
CA LEU A 375 14.99 -1.23 20.96
C LEU A 375 15.59 -2.63 21.17
N GLU A 376 15.40 -3.52 20.20
CA GLU A 376 16.03 -4.85 20.16
C GLU A 376 17.27 -4.88 19.26
N ASP A 377 17.25 -4.16 18.13
CA ASP A 377 18.36 -4.08 17.18
C ASP A 377 18.99 -2.68 17.14
N ARG A 378 20.30 -2.60 17.42
CA ARG A 378 21.06 -1.35 17.41
C ARG A 378 21.22 -0.75 16.01
N THR A 379 21.22 -1.56 14.95
CA THR A 379 21.40 -1.06 13.58
C THR A 379 20.33 -0.03 13.19
N LEU A 380 19.17 -0.09 13.84
CA LEU A 380 18.08 0.88 13.69
C LEU A 380 18.50 2.29 14.14
N LEU A 381 19.32 2.44 15.18
CA LEU A 381 19.75 3.77 15.61
C LEU A 381 20.55 4.49 14.52
N GLU A 382 21.42 3.77 13.81
CA GLU A 382 22.18 4.34 12.69
C GLU A 382 21.27 4.76 11.53
N ARG A 383 20.25 3.94 11.27
CA ARG A 383 19.27 4.16 10.20
C ARG A 383 18.30 5.31 10.50
N PHE A 384 17.98 5.59 11.76
CA PHE A 384 16.91 6.52 12.12
C PHE A 384 17.36 7.80 12.85
N VAL A 385 18.54 7.82 13.49
CA VAL A 385 19.07 9.05 14.11
C VAL A 385 19.82 9.91 13.07
N PRO A 386 19.64 11.25 13.04
CA PRO A 386 20.36 12.13 12.10
C PRO A 386 21.87 12.11 12.33
N ARG A 387 22.66 12.05 11.24
CA ARG A 387 24.14 12.03 11.27
C ARG A 387 24.70 13.45 11.09
N GLY A 388 25.56 13.86 12.02
CA GLY A 388 26.16 15.21 12.08
C GLY A 388 25.16 16.25 12.54
N ALA A 389 25.60 17.31 13.21
CA ALA A 389 24.84 18.54 13.29
C ALA A 389 25.78 19.69 12.94
N THR A 390 25.22 20.72 12.32
CA THR A 390 25.89 22.00 12.24
C THR A 390 26.11 22.55 13.65
N ALA A 391 27.19 23.31 13.83
CA ALA A 391 27.48 24.02 15.07
C ALA A 391 26.26 24.86 15.48
N GLY A 392 25.49 24.37 16.45
CA GLY A 392 24.26 25.03 16.93
C GLY A 392 23.09 24.10 17.29
N SER A 393 23.02 22.87 16.77
CA SER A 393 21.93 21.93 17.12
C SER A 393 22.28 21.11 18.39
N LYS A 394 21.35 21.04 19.36
CA LYS A 394 21.46 20.28 20.62
C LYS A 394 20.41 19.17 20.65
N GLY A 395 20.77 17.98 20.17
CA GLY A 395 19.88 16.82 20.07
C GLY A 395 20.28 15.69 21.00
N HIS A 396 19.34 15.16 21.77
CA HIS A 396 19.56 14.03 22.68
C HIS A 396 18.74 12.81 22.27
N VAL A 397 19.30 11.61 22.46
CA VAL A 397 18.66 10.33 22.15
C VAL A 397 18.61 9.47 23.41
N LEU A 398 17.40 9.09 23.80
CA LEU A 398 17.11 8.23 24.94
C LEU A 398 16.57 6.89 24.44
N VAL A 399 17.16 5.77 24.85
CA VAL A 399 16.81 4.44 24.33
C VAL A 399 16.39 3.53 25.47
N THR A 400 15.30 2.77 25.33
CA THR A 400 14.97 1.68 26.27
C THR A 400 15.25 0.31 25.65
N SER A 401 15.88 -0.60 26.41
CA SER A 401 16.19 -1.96 25.94
C SER A 401 16.26 -2.99 27.09
N ARG A 402 16.20 -4.29 26.78
CA ARG A 402 16.43 -5.39 27.74
C ARG A 402 17.93 -5.72 27.72
N VAL A 403 18.61 -5.77 28.87
CA VAL A 403 20.05 -6.15 29.00
C VAL A 403 20.28 -7.52 28.30
N GLY A 404 21.37 -7.91 27.60
CA GLY A 404 22.62 -7.26 27.16
C GLY A 404 23.68 -8.32 26.77
N GLU A 405 23.64 -8.90 25.56
CA GLU A 405 24.78 -9.62 24.92
C GLU A 405 25.44 -8.72 23.86
N TRP A 406 25.74 -7.47 24.22
CA TRP A 406 26.42 -6.54 23.32
C TRP A 406 27.83 -6.36 23.83
N ASP A 407 28.66 -7.36 23.55
CA ASP A 407 29.96 -7.56 24.17
C ASP A 407 31.04 -6.61 23.62
N SER A 408 31.83 -6.07 24.55
CA SER A 408 33.26 -5.78 24.45
C SER A 408 33.82 -5.06 23.21
N GLY A 409 33.23 -3.93 22.83
CA GLY A 409 33.87 -3.02 21.89
C GLY A 409 33.30 -1.61 21.89
N SER A 410 33.74 -0.77 22.82
CA SER A 410 33.65 0.70 22.74
C SER A 410 32.24 1.26 22.40
N SER A 411 31.37 1.43 23.40
CA SER A 411 30.09 2.12 23.20
C SER A 411 29.62 2.95 24.41
N PRO A 412 28.83 4.02 24.14
CA PRO A 412 28.70 5.22 24.97
C PRO A 412 27.67 5.07 26.10
N SER A 413 27.89 5.74 27.23
CA SER A 413 26.97 5.97 28.38
C SER A 413 25.69 5.11 28.47
N SER A 414 25.78 3.90 29.02
CA SER A 414 24.63 3.07 29.39
C SER A 414 24.23 3.23 30.88
N PHE A 415 22.94 3.06 31.18
CA PHE A 415 22.33 3.14 32.51
C PHE A 415 21.45 1.91 32.75
N VAL A 416 21.85 1.06 33.71
CA VAL A 416 21.07 -0.12 34.09
C VAL A 416 20.06 0.25 35.18
N LEU A 417 18.78 0.23 34.83
CA LEU A 417 17.66 0.45 35.72
C LEU A 417 17.32 -0.85 36.48
N GLY A 418 17.62 -0.87 37.78
CA GLY A 418 17.22 -1.94 38.71
C GLY A 418 15.78 -1.78 39.22
N CYS A 419 15.32 -2.70 40.08
CA CYS A 419 14.01 -2.62 40.75
C CYS A 419 13.84 -1.36 41.62
N LEU A 420 12.63 -1.12 42.14
CA LEU A 420 12.37 0.02 43.02
C LEU A 420 13.08 -0.16 44.36
N SER A 421 13.39 0.94 45.04
CA SER A 421 13.80 0.86 46.44
C SER A 421 12.63 0.40 47.33
N PRO A 422 12.90 -0.13 48.53
CA PRO A 422 11.85 -0.53 49.48
C PRO A 422 10.86 0.60 49.77
N THR A 423 11.35 1.83 49.92
CA THR A 423 10.48 3.00 50.17
C THR A 423 9.58 3.33 48.99
N GLU A 424 10.12 3.31 47.77
CA GLU A 424 9.37 3.63 46.55
C GLU A 424 8.34 2.55 46.21
N SER A 425 8.67 1.28 46.45
CA SER A 425 7.75 0.16 46.22
C SER A 425 6.53 0.21 47.14
N VAL A 426 6.73 0.49 48.43
CA VAL A 426 5.63 0.69 49.40
C VAL A 426 4.77 1.90 49.00
N GLN A 427 5.39 3.00 48.60
CA GLN A 427 4.67 4.18 48.13
C GLN A 427 3.86 3.91 46.85
N LEU A 428 4.43 3.19 45.88
CA LEU A 428 3.77 2.85 44.62
C LEU A 428 2.55 1.97 44.89
N LEU A 429 2.71 0.93 45.72
CA LEU A 429 1.63 0.02 46.08
C LEU A 429 0.50 0.78 46.81
N GLY A 430 0.84 1.57 47.84
CA GLY A 430 -0.15 2.36 48.59
C GLY A 430 -0.91 3.39 47.73
N ARG A 431 -0.22 4.07 46.80
CA ARG A 431 -0.87 4.99 45.85
C ARG A 431 -1.77 4.26 44.85
N SER A 432 -1.32 3.10 44.39
CA SER A 432 -2.04 2.30 43.38
C SER A 432 -3.31 1.66 43.94
N ILE A 433 -3.42 1.44 45.26
CA ILE A 433 -4.62 0.88 45.90
C ILE A 433 -5.67 1.96 46.23
N GLY A 434 -5.29 3.25 46.29
CA GLY A 434 -6.22 4.36 46.50
C GLY A 434 -6.10 5.06 47.86
N GLY A 435 -4.88 5.37 48.31
CA GLY A 435 -4.52 6.56 49.10
C GLY A 435 -5.12 6.80 50.51
N SER A 436 -6.23 6.16 50.93
CA SER A 436 -6.99 6.63 52.09
C SER A 436 -7.12 5.63 53.25
N SER A 437 -6.58 4.41 53.15
CA SER A 437 -6.71 3.42 54.25
C SER A 437 -5.37 2.82 54.73
N CYS A 438 -4.38 2.65 53.86
CA CYS A 438 -3.18 1.85 54.17
C CYS A 438 -1.92 2.65 54.57
N THR A 439 -1.75 3.90 54.12
CA THR A 439 -0.54 4.69 54.43
C THR A 439 -0.71 5.61 55.64
N THR A 440 -1.92 6.12 55.89
CA THR A 440 -2.22 7.11 56.95
C THR A 440 -3.05 6.57 58.13
N GLY A 441 -3.61 5.37 58.03
CA GLY A 441 -4.35 4.72 59.14
C GLY A 441 -3.45 4.03 60.18
N SER A 442 -3.84 4.12 61.45
CA SER A 442 -3.19 3.61 62.68
C SER A 442 -2.81 2.11 62.74
N ASN A 443 -2.95 1.32 61.68
CA ASN A 443 -2.89 -0.14 61.77
C ASN A 443 -1.48 -0.71 61.44
N LYS A 444 -0.69 -1.02 62.49
CA LYS A 444 0.70 -1.54 62.37
C LYS A 444 0.78 -2.81 61.51
N LYS A 445 -0.27 -3.65 61.51
CA LYS A 445 -0.34 -4.90 60.74
C LYS A 445 -0.34 -4.67 59.23
N GLU A 446 -1.11 -3.69 58.73
CA GLU A 446 -1.20 -3.39 57.30
C GLU A 446 0.09 -2.80 56.73
N ARG A 447 0.78 -1.96 57.52
CA ARG A 447 2.10 -1.42 57.14
C ARG A 447 3.14 -2.52 57.03
N ALA A 448 3.18 -3.44 57.99
CA ALA A 448 4.09 -4.59 57.94
C ALA A 448 3.80 -5.48 56.72
N ALA A 449 2.52 -5.79 56.46
CA ALA A 449 2.13 -6.57 55.30
C ALA A 449 2.49 -5.91 53.97
N THR A 450 2.31 -4.59 53.86
CA THR A 450 2.66 -3.82 52.66
C THR A 450 4.16 -3.91 52.36
N THR A 451 5.02 -3.77 53.37
CA THR A 451 6.47 -3.91 53.23
C THR A 451 6.84 -5.34 52.82
N GLU A 452 6.27 -6.36 53.46
CA GLU A 452 6.55 -7.76 53.15
C GLU A 452 6.08 -8.13 51.73
N ILE A 453 4.94 -7.63 51.27
CA ILE A 453 4.50 -7.80 49.88
C ILE A 453 5.53 -7.20 48.92
N CYS A 454 6.03 -6.00 49.19
CA CYS A 454 7.01 -5.34 48.32
C CYS A 454 8.31 -6.15 48.23
N GLU A 455 8.80 -6.68 49.35
CA GLU A 455 9.97 -7.56 49.41
C GLU A 455 9.74 -8.87 48.66
N ARG A 456 8.63 -9.56 48.93
CA ARG A 456 8.27 -10.81 48.25
C ARG A 456 8.02 -10.64 46.76
N LEU A 457 7.62 -9.44 46.33
CA LEU A 457 7.44 -9.12 44.92
C LEU A 457 8.73 -8.68 44.20
N GLY A 458 9.87 -8.67 44.92
CA GLY A 458 11.17 -8.28 44.40
C GLY A 458 11.25 -6.80 44.02
N HIS A 459 10.39 -5.97 44.63
CA HIS A 459 10.24 -4.54 44.34
C HIS A 459 10.05 -4.21 42.84
N LEU A 460 9.49 -5.15 42.06
CA LEU A 460 9.29 -4.99 40.63
C LEU A 460 7.98 -4.21 40.35
N PRO A 461 8.01 -3.07 39.64
CA PRO A 461 6.81 -2.27 39.35
C PRO A 461 5.67 -3.03 38.69
N LEU A 462 5.97 -3.90 37.72
CA LEU A 462 4.95 -4.72 37.05
C LEU A 462 4.23 -5.66 38.03
N ALA A 463 5.00 -6.36 38.89
CA ALA A 463 4.43 -7.26 39.90
C ALA A 463 3.55 -6.50 40.90
N LEU A 464 4.03 -5.33 41.35
CA LEU A 464 3.30 -4.46 42.27
C LEU A 464 2.02 -3.90 41.64
N GLY A 465 2.05 -3.53 40.35
CA GLY A 465 0.88 -3.07 39.61
C GLY A 465 -0.19 -4.17 39.47
N MET A 466 0.22 -5.41 39.20
CA MET A 466 -0.69 -6.56 39.16
C MET A 466 -1.29 -6.84 40.53
N ALA A 467 -0.48 -6.81 41.59
CA ALA A 467 -0.94 -6.98 42.96
C ALA A 467 -1.93 -5.88 43.38
N ALA A 468 -1.64 -4.61 43.05
CA ALA A 468 -2.53 -3.49 43.33
C ALA A 468 -3.86 -3.61 42.58
N ALA A 469 -3.83 -3.97 41.29
CA ALA A 469 -5.03 -4.19 40.50
C ALA A 469 -5.91 -5.31 41.09
N TYR A 470 -5.30 -6.42 41.53
CA TYR A 470 -5.99 -7.48 42.26
C TYR A 470 -6.60 -6.95 43.56
N MET A 471 -5.84 -6.23 44.37
CA MET A 471 -6.31 -5.70 45.66
C MET A 471 -7.52 -4.78 45.51
N GLN A 472 -7.48 -3.87 44.53
CA GLN A 472 -8.60 -2.99 44.22
C GLN A 472 -9.81 -3.75 43.71
N ARG A 473 -9.58 -4.75 42.84
CA ARG A 473 -10.66 -5.48 42.17
C ARG A 473 -11.39 -6.43 43.11
N CYS A 474 -10.65 -7.07 44.02
CA CYS A 474 -11.16 -8.02 45.00
C CYS A 474 -11.50 -7.35 46.35
N ASP A 475 -11.32 -6.04 46.47
CA ASP A 475 -11.49 -5.26 47.70
C ASP A 475 -10.79 -5.91 48.91
N VAL A 476 -9.53 -6.29 48.73
CA VAL A 476 -8.72 -6.93 49.79
C VAL A 476 -7.65 -6.00 50.33
N THR A 477 -7.41 -6.12 51.63
CA THR A 477 -6.32 -5.40 52.32
C THR A 477 -4.94 -5.97 51.97
N CYS A 478 -3.87 -5.24 52.30
CA CYS A 478 -2.51 -5.73 52.09
C CYS A 478 -2.26 -6.98 52.92
N SER A 479 -2.77 -7.06 54.16
CA SER A 479 -2.59 -8.26 54.99
C SER A 479 -3.29 -9.49 54.41
N GLU A 480 -4.52 -9.34 53.92
CA GLU A 480 -5.26 -10.43 53.28
C GLU A 480 -4.64 -10.88 51.95
N TYR A 481 -4.15 -9.93 51.13
CA TYR A 481 -3.43 -10.27 49.91
C TYR A 481 -2.16 -11.05 50.22
N LEU A 482 -1.38 -10.62 51.23
CA LEU A 482 -0.16 -11.31 51.63
C LEU A 482 -0.44 -12.75 52.07
N GLU A 483 -1.48 -12.98 52.87
CA GLU A 483 -1.90 -14.35 53.25
C GLU A 483 -2.24 -15.21 52.03
N ARG A 484 -2.99 -14.66 51.06
CA ARG A 484 -3.33 -15.36 49.82
C ARG A 484 -2.09 -15.62 48.95
N TYR A 485 -1.20 -14.64 48.85
CA TYR A 485 0.06 -14.73 48.13
C TYR A 485 0.94 -15.85 48.68
N VAL A 486 1.15 -15.90 49.99
CA VAL A 486 1.94 -16.96 50.66
C VAL A 486 1.34 -18.34 50.42
N ARG A 487 0.00 -18.49 50.50
CA ARG A 487 -0.67 -19.76 50.16
C ARG A 487 -0.48 -20.16 48.69
N SER A 488 -0.44 -19.18 47.79
CA SER A 488 -0.25 -19.40 46.33
C SER A 488 1.21 -19.55 45.89
N GLU A 489 2.18 -19.24 46.76
CA GLU A 489 3.62 -19.24 46.43
C GLU A 489 4.11 -20.64 46.03
N GLN A 490 3.56 -21.69 46.64
CA GLN A 490 3.84 -23.09 46.28
C GLN A 490 3.32 -23.45 44.87
N THR A 491 2.17 -22.88 44.47
CA THR A 491 1.60 -23.01 43.12
C THR A 491 2.38 -22.20 42.09
N GLY A 492 2.88 -21.02 42.46
CA GLY A 492 3.76 -20.20 41.60
C GLY A 492 5.12 -20.86 41.32
N LYS A 493 5.67 -21.62 42.29
CA LYS A 493 6.91 -22.39 42.14
C LYS A 493 6.78 -23.55 41.14
N SER A 494 5.62 -24.23 41.08
CA SER A 494 5.41 -25.34 40.13
C SER A 494 5.31 -24.86 38.67
N LEU A 495 4.85 -23.64 38.42
CA LEU A 495 4.83 -22.99 37.10
C LEU A 495 6.26 -22.69 36.57
N LEU A 496 7.20 -22.38 37.46
CA LEU A 496 8.58 -22.03 37.11
C LEU A 496 9.51 -23.24 36.98
N LEU A 497 9.39 -24.22 37.88
CA LEU A 497 10.21 -25.44 37.89
C LEU A 497 10.05 -26.29 36.62
N ARG A 498 8.98 -26.11 35.85
CA ARG A 498 8.71 -26.85 34.61
C ARG A 498 9.44 -26.29 33.37
N ASN A 499 10.15 -25.15 33.43
CA ASN A 499 10.77 -24.57 32.22
C ASN A 499 12.07 -23.80 32.44
N GLN A 500 13.14 -24.23 31.74
CA GLN A 500 14.42 -23.52 31.66
C GLN A 500 14.35 -22.20 30.87
N ARG A 501 13.37 -22.00 29.98
CA ARG A 501 13.20 -20.76 29.19
C ARG A 501 12.51 -19.59 29.93
N LEU A 502 12.04 -19.82 31.16
CA LEU A 502 11.48 -18.79 32.04
C LEU A 502 12.49 -18.29 33.09
N GLN A 503 13.77 -18.65 32.97
CA GLN A 503 14.83 -18.29 33.93
C GLN A 503 15.02 -16.77 34.09
N ASP A 504 14.67 -15.97 33.09
CA ASP A 504 14.69 -14.50 33.15
C ASP A 504 13.53 -13.88 33.96
N TYR A 505 12.62 -14.72 34.45
CA TYR A 505 11.42 -14.31 35.18
C TYR A 505 11.64 -14.49 36.68
N SER A 506 11.49 -13.42 37.46
CA SER A 506 11.52 -13.55 38.93
C SER A 506 10.31 -14.35 39.38
N LEU A 507 10.51 -15.16 40.43
CA LEU A 507 9.48 -15.99 41.09
C LEU A 507 8.22 -15.22 41.55
N THR A 508 8.32 -13.90 41.48
CA THR A 508 7.44 -12.91 42.08
C THR A 508 6.27 -12.48 41.20
N VAL A 509 6.46 -12.45 39.88
CA VAL A 509 5.38 -12.09 38.95
C VAL A 509 4.47 -13.29 38.69
N SER A 510 5.00 -14.52 38.71
CA SER A 510 4.21 -15.74 38.45
C SER A 510 3.19 -16.01 39.56
N ALA A 511 3.56 -15.79 40.82
CA ALA A 511 2.66 -15.95 41.96
C ALA A 511 1.52 -14.90 41.95
N SER A 512 1.85 -13.62 41.68
CA SER A 512 0.83 -12.56 41.54
C SER A 512 -0.09 -12.79 40.34
N LEU A 513 0.46 -13.29 39.24
CA LEU A 513 -0.31 -13.70 38.07
C LEU A 513 -1.24 -14.87 38.41
N ALA A 514 -0.75 -15.90 39.09
CA ALA A 514 -1.56 -17.06 39.49
C ALA A 514 -2.74 -16.66 40.37
N LEU A 515 -2.57 -15.72 41.31
CA LEU A 515 -3.67 -15.15 42.09
C LEU A 515 -4.71 -14.46 41.20
N SER A 516 -4.26 -13.62 40.27
CA SER A 516 -5.15 -12.90 39.36
C SER A 516 -5.90 -13.85 38.43
N LEU A 517 -5.23 -14.87 37.92
CA LEU A 517 -5.82 -15.92 37.09
C LEU A 517 -6.88 -16.73 37.88
N ASN A 518 -6.59 -17.10 39.14
CA ASN A 518 -7.55 -17.79 40.00
C ASN A 518 -8.78 -16.92 40.31
N ALA A 519 -8.60 -15.62 40.57
CA ALA A 519 -9.73 -14.73 40.79
C ALA A 519 -10.56 -14.51 39.52
N ILE A 520 -9.93 -14.38 38.35
CA ILE A 520 -10.62 -14.30 37.06
C ILE A 520 -11.42 -15.59 36.82
N GLN A 521 -10.83 -16.75 37.12
CA GLN A 521 -11.50 -18.04 36.98
C GLN A 521 -12.74 -18.14 37.89
N GLN A 522 -12.64 -17.68 39.14
CA GLN A 522 -13.76 -17.66 40.09
C GLN A 522 -14.85 -16.66 39.69
N GLU A 523 -14.50 -15.48 39.18
CA GLU A 523 -15.45 -14.45 38.77
C GLU A 523 -16.12 -14.77 37.44
N SER A 524 -15.35 -15.23 36.46
CA SER A 524 -15.84 -15.57 35.13
C SER A 524 -14.98 -16.68 34.50
N GLN A 525 -15.52 -17.90 34.55
CA GLN A 525 -14.92 -19.04 33.85
C GLN A 525 -14.78 -18.78 32.34
N THR A 526 -15.69 -17.99 31.76
CA THR A 526 -15.64 -17.55 30.36
C THR A 526 -14.43 -16.65 30.09
N ALA A 527 -14.18 -15.65 30.94
CA ALA A 527 -13.02 -14.75 30.80
C ALA A 527 -11.70 -15.50 30.92
N PHE A 528 -11.60 -16.42 31.89
CA PHE A 528 -10.43 -17.27 32.04
C PHE A 528 -10.20 -18.18 30.83
N SER A 529 -11.27 -18.78 30.30
CA SER A 529 -11.20 -19.64 29.12
C SER A 529 -10.75 -18.87 27.87
N LEU A 530 -11.32 -17.69 27.59
CA LEU A 530 -10.91 -16.87 26.46
C LEU A 530 -9.48 -16.35 26.59
N LEU A 531 -9.04 -16.02 27.81
CA LEU A 531 -7.65 -15.62 28.06
C LEU A 531 -6.65 -16.73 27.67
N ARG A 532 -6.96 -17.99 27.98
CA ARG A 532 -6.15 -19.15 27.56
C ARG A 532 -6.10 -19.33 26.04
N LEU A 533 -7.14 -18.93 25.31
CA LEU A 533 -7.17 -18.95 23.84
C LEU A 533 -6.31 -17.82 23.23
N LEU A 534 -6.39 -16.60 23.77
CA LEU A 534 -5.58 -15.45 23.34
C LEU A 534 -4.07 -15.71 23.45
N GLY A 535 -3.65 -16.62 24.33
CA GLY A 535 -2.27 -17.08 24.41
C GLY A 535 -1.74 -17.68 23.10
N TRP A 536 -2.59 -18.17 22.19
CA TRP A 536 -2.17 -18.79 20.92
C TRP A 536 -2.20 -17.84 19.72
N LEU A 537 -2.64 -16.60 19.91
CA LEU A 537 -2.77 -15.59 18.87
C LEU A 537 -1.74 -14.47 19.07
N GLY A 538 -1.65 -13.57 18.09
CA GLY A 538 -0.87 -12.33 18.19
C GLY A 538 -1.22 -11.52 19.46
N PRO A 539 -0.21 -10.97 20.17
CA PRO A 539 -0.40 -10.24 21.43
C PRO A 539 -1.08 -8.88 21.26
N ASP A 540 -1.00 -8.31 20.06
CA ASP A 540 -1.48 -6.97 19.71
C ASP A 540 -2.75 -7.05 18.85
N HIS A 541 -3.41 -5.90 18.65
CA HIS A 541 -4.64 -5.78 17.85
C HIS A 541 -5.82 -6.68 18.28
N ILE A 542 -5.89 -7.03 19.57
CA ILE A 542 -7.01 -7.81 20.11
C ILE A 542 -8.28 -6.96 20.08
N THR A 543 -9.25 -7.34 19.25
CA THR A 543 -10.53 -6.64 19.10
C THR A 543 -11.66 -7.34 19.86
N LYS A 544 -12.74 -6.61 20.14
CA LYS A 544 -13.98 -7.23 20.66
C LYS A 544 -14.58 -8.25 19.69
N ALA A 545 -14.47 -8.01 18.39
CA ALA A 545 -14.91 -8.95 17.36
C ALA A 545 -14.14 -10.29 17.45
N LEU A 546 -12.83 -10.23 17.71
CA LEU A 546 -12.01 -11.41 17.96
C LEU A 546 -12.50 -12.20 19.19
N LEU A 547 -12.76 -11.52 20.31
CA LEU A 547 -13.28 -12.18 21.51
C LEU A 547 -14.63 -12.86 21.29
N ARG A 548 -15.52 -12.22 20.51
CA ARG A 548 -16.84 -12.78 20.17
C ARG A 548 -16.71 -14.04 19.32
N ALA A 549 -15.85 -14.03 18.30
CA ALA A 549 -15.63 -15.20 17.48
C ALA A 549 -15.07 -16.37 18.30
N LEU A 550 -14.08 -16.11 19.16
CA LEU A 550 -13.53 -17.14 20.07
C LEU A 550 -14.58 -17.70 21.03
N LEU A 551 -15.47 -16.85 21.55
CA LEU A 551 -16.57 -17.28 22.42
C LEU A 551 -17.57 -18.17 21.68
N ALA A 552 -18.01 -17.73 20.50
CA ALA A 552 -18.98 -18.45 19.69
C ALA A 552 -18.43 -19.82 19.24
N THR A 553 -17.17 -19.90 18.83
CA THR A 553 -16.56 -21.19 18.44
C THR A 553 -16.30 -22.08 19.63
N LYS A 554 -15.91 -21.52 20.78
CA LYS A 554 -15.77 -22.30 22.02
C LYS A 554 -17.12 -22.91 22.45
N ASN A 555 -18.19 -22.12 22.48
CA ASN A 555 -19.53 -22.59 22.87
C ASN A 555 -19.99 -23.75 21.97
N LYS A 556 -19.77 -23.65 20.67
CA LYS A 556 -20.06 -24.72 19.71
C LYS A 556 -19.22 -25.97 19.98
N ALA A 557 -17.91 -25.81 20.23
CA ALA A 557 -17.02 -26.92 20.54
C ALA A 557 -17.38 -27.62 21.86
N ASP A 558 -17.77 -26.86 22.89
CA ASP A 558 -18.25 -27.41 24.17
C ASP A 558 -19.54 -28.22 23.99
N GLN A 559 -20.51 -27.70 23.23
CA GLN A 559 -21.77 -28.39 22.94
C GLN A 559 -21.54 -29.71 22.20
N GLU A 560 -20.64 -29.71 21.21
CA GLU A 560 -20.33 -30.91 20.44
C GLU A 560 -19.60 -31.96 21.29
N ARG A 561 -18.68 -31.52 22.13
CA ARG A 561 -18.02 -32.40 23.10
C ARG A 561 -19.02 -33.04 24.07
N ALA A 562 -19.95 -32.26 24.62
CA ALA A 562 -21.00 -32.77 25.50
C ALA A 562 -21.92 -33.80 24.79
N ARG A 563 -22.25 -33.57 23.52
CA ARG A 563 -22.98 -34.55 22.70
C ARG A 563 -22.20 -35.84 22.50
N GLN A 564 -20.91 -35.73 22.18
CA GLN A 564 -20.06 -36.91 21.97
C GLN A 564 -19.88 -37.73 23.25
N GLU A 565 -19.73 -37.07 24.40
CA GLU A 565 -19.68 -37.72 25.71
C GLU A 565 -21.01 -38.42 26.05
N ALA A 566 -22.16 -37.79 25.74
CA ALA A 566 -23.48 -38.41 25.89
C ALA A 566 -23.64 -39.66 25.00
N ILE A 567 -23.21 -39.59 23.74
CA ILE A 567 -23.23 -40.75 22.82
C ILE A 567 -22.33 -41.88 23.34
N ASN A 568 -21.10 -41.57 23.75
CA ASN A 568 -20.16 -42.58 24.26
C ASN A 568 -20.68 -43.25 25.54
N SER A 569 -21.31 -42.48 26.45
CA SER A 569 -21.93 -43.02 27.66
C SER A 569 -23.14 -43.92 27.34
N SER A 570 -23.93 -43.57 26.32
CA SER A 570 -25.05 -44.40 25.84
C SER A 570 -24.57 -45.72 25.21
N GLN A 571 -23.48 -45.68 24.44
CA GLN A 571 -22.87 -46.88 23.85
C GLN A 571 -22.25 -47.79 24.93
N GLN A 572 -21.56 -47.23 25.93
CA GLN A 572 -21.06 -48.02 27.07
C GLN A 572 -22.21 -48.66 27.88
N SER A 573 -23.33 -47.96 28.08
CA SER A 573 -24.51 -48.52 28.76
C SER A 573 -25.16 -49.66 27.96
N SER A 574 -25.16 -49.57 26.62
CA SER A 574 -25.66 -50.62 25.73
C SER A 574 -24.76 -51.87 25.71
N LEU A 575 -23.44 -51.69 25.83
CA LEU A 575 -22.44 -52.77 25.94
C LEU A 575 -22.51 -53.49 27.30
N LEU A 576 -22.75 -52.74 28.39
CA LEU A 576 -23.00 -53.32 29.72
C LEU A 576 -24.34 -54.07 29.76
N ASN A 577 -25.38 -53.58 29.08
CA ASN A 577 -26.66 -54.29 28.95
C ASN A 577 -26.59 -55.52 28.01
N THR A 578 -25.71 -55.54 27.01
CA THR A 578 -25.48 -56.75 26.18
C THR A 578 -24.61 -57.78 26.90
N GLN A 579 -23.67 -57.38 27.76
CA GLN A 579 -22.96 -58.31 28.64
C GLN A 579 -23.83 -58.83 29.80
N GLN A 580 -24.76 -58.02 30.34
CA GLN A 580 -25.75 -58.51 31.31
C GLN A 580 -26.88 -59.34 30.65
N GLY A 581 -27.21 -59.07 29.38
CA GLY A 581 -28.13 -59.90 28.58
C GLY A 581 -27.55 -61.26 28.18
N ALA A 582 -26.23 -61.38 27.97
CA ALA A 582 -25.56 -62.64 27.70
C ALA A 582 -25.36 -63.52 28.96
N ALA A 583 -25.33 -62.91 30.16
CA ALA A 583 -25.29 -63.63 31.43
C ALA A 583 -26.68 -64.11 31.90
N GLY A 584 -27.77 -63.57 31.35
CA GLY A 584 -29.16 -63.92 31.70
C GLY A 584 -29.82 -65.01 30.85
N ILE A 585 -29.18 -65.48 29.77
CA ILE A 585 -29.78 -66.45 28.81
C ILE A 585 -29.14 -67.86 28.88
N LEU A 586 -28.13 -68.08 29.73
CA LEU A 586 -27.47 -69.40 29.89
C LEU A 586 -27.73 -70.10 31.24
N PHE A 587 -28.89 -69.86 31.85
CA PHE A 587 -29.36 -70.62 33.02
C PHE A 587 -30.82 -71.05 32.84
N LEU A 588 -31.08 -71.98 31.91
CA LEU A 588 -32.19 -72.94 31.92
C LEU A 588 -32.20 -73.76 30.61
N ALA A 589 -31.44 -74.85 30.55
CA ALA A 589 -31.84 -76.12 29.91
C ALA A 589 -30.69 -77.15 29.95
N ALA A 590 -30.90 -78.19 30.77
CA ALA A 590 -30.47 -79.60 30.64
C ALA A 590 -29.01 -79.91 30.24
N GLY A 591 -28.24 -80.74 30.94
CA GLY A 591 -28.61 -81.96 31.63
C GLY A 591 -27.69 -83.09 31.13
N LEU A 592 -26.92 -83.68 32.06
CA LEU A 592 -26.27 -85.00 32.03
C LEU A 592 -25.10 -85.25 31.04
N GLY A 593 -23.91 -85.55 31.61
CA GLY A 593 -23.08 -86.64 31.08
C GLY A 593 -21.54 -86.56 31.16
N VAL A 594 -20.97 -87.02 32.28
CA VAL A 594 -19.77 -87.91 32.38
C VAL A 594 -18.33 -87.35 32.13
N SER A 595 -17.61 -87.20 33.26
CA SER A 595 -16.27 -87.71 33.65
C SER A 595 -14.94 -87.33 32.94
N CYS A 596 -14.05 -86.78 33.78
CA CYS A 596 -12.65 -87.18 34.08
C CYS A 596 -11.55 -87.21 32.98
N LEU A 597 -10.53 -86.36 33.13
CA LEU A 597 -9.16 -86.72 33.59
C LEU A 597 -8.17 -85.52 33.48
N MET A 598 -7.66 -85.07 34.65
CA MET A 598 -6.27 -84.70 35.06
C MET A 598 -5.12 -84.59 34.01
N PRO A 599 -3.93 -84.01 34.35
CA PRO A 599 -3.60 -82.89 35.26
C PRO A 599 -2.30 -82.07 34.91
N TRP A 600 -1.83 -81.27 35.89
CA TRP A 600 -0.42 -80.92 36.25
C TRP A 600 0.18 -79.59 35.75
N ARG A 601 0.39 -78.59 36.67
CA ARG A 601 1.59 -78.28 37.52
C ARG A 601 2.54 -77.29 36.81
N ARG A 602 3.18 -76.26 37.41
CA ARG A 602 3.69 -76.03 38.78
C ARG A 602 4.21 -74.56 38.95
N LYS A 603 4.05 -74.00 40.17
CA LYS A 603 4.97 -73.15 41.02
C LYS A 603 5.55 -71.82 40.51
N GLY A 604 5.69 -70.73 41.30
CA GLY A 604 5.51 -70.48 42.76
C GLY A 604 5.47 -68.96 43.09
N THR A 605 4.68 -68.53 44.10
CA THR A 605 5.06 -68.00 45.46
C THR A 605 5.63 -66.57 45.53
N PRO A 606 5.40 -65.77 46.62
CA PRO A 606 4.15 -65.40 47.30
C PRO A 606 3.97 -63.86 47.51
N PRO A 607 2.87 -63.40 48.13
CA PRO A 607 2.58 -62.01 48.57
C PRO A 607 2.60 -61.84 50.10
N ILE A 608 2.71 -60.62 50.64
CA ILE A 608 2.48 -60.28 52.08
C ILE A 608 1.86 -58.87 52.14
N MET A 609 0.55 -58.73 52.41
CA MET A 609 -0.17 -58.60 53.71
C MET A 609 -0.05 -57.18 54.31
N THR A 610 -1.03 -56.57 54.98
CA THR A 610 -2.36 -56.95 55.54
C THR A 610 -3.07 -55.65 55.92
N GLY A 611 -4.40 -55.51 55.82
CA GLY A 611 -5.43 -56.04 56.73
C GLY A 611 -6.12 -54.82 57.38
N SER A 612 -7.40 -54.72 57.70
CA SER A 612 -8.57 -55.60 57.96
C SER A 612 -9.71 -54.63 58.36
N GLY A 613 -11.03 -54.88 58.34
CA GLY A 613 -11.91 -56.03 58.10
C GLY A 613 -13.39 -55.54 58.08
N LEU A 614 -14.26 -56.23 57.31
CA LEU A 614 -15.45 -57.02 57.74
C LEU A 614 -16.55 -56.28 58.55
N LEU A 615 -17.76 -56.05 58.00
CA LEU A 615 -18.94 -56.95 57.77
C LEU A 615 -19.88 -57.08 58.99
N VAL A 616 -21.13 -56.60 58.85
CA VAL A 616 -22.36 -57.18 59.46
C VAL A 616 -23.56 -57.00 58.51
N SER A 617 -24.38 -58.03 58.46
CA SER A 617 -25.49 -58.35 57.56
C SER A 617 -26.89 -57.93 58.04
N MET A 618 -27.78 -57.68 57.05
CA MET A 618 -29.21 -58.00 56.91
C MET A 618 -30.18 -58.09 58.12
N SER A 619 -31.32 -57.38 58.03
CA SER A 619 -32.67 -57.98 57.86
C SER A 619 -33.82 -56.96 58.01
N LEU A 620 -34.56 -56.78 56.90
CA LEU A 620 -36.02 -56.65 56.69
C LEU A 620 -37.02 -56.08 57.75
N CYS A 621 -37.94 -55.29 57.16
CA CYS A 621 -39.41 -55.24 57.32
C CYS A 621 -40.08 -54.10 58.11
N ALA A 622 -40.84 -53.30 57.34
CA ALA A 622 -42.18 -52.74 57.62
C ALA A 622 -42.34 -51.74 58.78
N SER A 623 -43.07 -50.63 58.72
CA SER A 623 -44.00 -50.01 57.76
C SER A 623 -44.47 -48.69 58.39
N GLY A 624 -44.79 -47.65 57.61
CA GLY A 624 -45.35 -46.41 58.13
C GLY A 624 -45.78 -45.44 57.03
N LEU A 625 -47.08 -45.48 56.70
CA LEU A 625 -47.82 -44.72 55.69
C LEU A 625 -48.29 -43.33 56.19
N LEU A 626 -48.77 -42.51 55.22
CA LEU A 626 -49.53 -41.23 55.28
C LEU A 626 -48.66 -39.96 55.15
N VAL A 627 -48.87 -38.96 54.26
CA VAL A 627 -50.04 -38.39 53.52
C VAL A 627 -49.42 -37.32 52.57
N LEU A 628 -49.77 -37.04 51.30
CA LEU A 628 -51.06 -36.66 50.68
C LEU A 628 -50.89 -36.57 49.13
N ALA A 629 -51.85 -37.08 48.34
CA ALA A 629 -52.02 -36.78 46.92
C ALA A 629 -53.49 -36.95 46.50
N PRO A 630 -53.99 -36.12 45.57
CA PRO A 630 -54.98 -36.56 44.57
C PRO A 630 -54.65 -35.97 43.17
N LEU A 631 -55.22 -36.34 42.01
CA LEU A 631 -56.09 -37.40 41.51
C LEU A 631 -56.19 -37.18 39.96
N LEU A 632 -56.46 -38.26 39.24
CA LEU A 632 -57.31 -38.40 38.03
C LEU A 632 -56.86 -38.00 36.60
N ARG A 633 -56.73 -39.07 35.79
CA ARG A 633 -57.05 -39.26 34.37
C ARG A 633 -58.25 -38.44 33.83
N ARG A 634 -58.14 -37.92 32.58
CA ARG A 634 -58.82 -38.42 31.36
C ARG A 634 -58.47 -37.66 30.06
N LYS A 635 -58.17 -38.45 29.01
CA LYS A 635 -58.45 -38.39 27.55
C LYS A 635 -58.76 -37.08 26.77
N GLN A 636 -58.13 -37.05 25.57
CA GLN A 636 -58.54 -36.57 24.22
C GLN A 636 -58.57 -35.05 23.94
N THR A 637 -57.75 -34.59 22.98
CA THR A 637 -58.13 -34.28 21.59
C THR A 637 -56.90 -33.92 20.74
N ASP A 638 -56.90 -34.41 19.49
CA ASP A 638 -55.96 -34.10 18.41
C ASP A 638 -55.95 -32.61 18.01
N ALA A 639 -54.77 -32.04 17.80
CA ALA A 639 -54.51 -30.96 16.81
C ALA A 639 -52.99 -30.76 16.62
N PRO A 640 -52.47 -30.63 15.38
CA PRO A 640 -51.04 -30.43 15.13
C PRO A 640 -50.65 -28.96 15.34
N PRO A 641 -49.43 -28.62 15.82
CA PRO A 641 -48.92 -27.27 15.68
C PRO A 641 -48.55 -27.01 14.20
N PRO A 642 -48.77 -25.78 13.70
CA PRO A 642 -48.69 -25.48 12.28
C PRO A 642 -47.23 -25.48 11.81
N ALA A 643 -47.05 -25.84 10.54
CA ALA A 643 -45.82 -25.65 9.80
C ALA A 643 -45.36 -24.17 9.89
N ALA A 644 -44.39 -23.89 10.74
CA ALA A 644 -43.69 -22.61 10.76
C ALA A 644 -42.72 -22.57 9.57
N THR A 645 -43.29 -22.17 8.43
CA THR A 645 -42.65 -21.52 7.29
C THR A 645 -41.17 -21.16 7.47
N VAL A 646 -40.34 -21.82 6.66
CA VAL A 646 -38.97 -21.46 6.35
C VAL A 646 -38.95 -20.02 5.84
N ARG A 647 -38.64 -19.05 6.72
CA ARG A 647 -38.20 -17.72 6.30
C ARG A 647 -36.74 -17.83 5.87
N ARG A 648 -36.52 -17.92 4.57
CA ARG A 648 -35.25 -17.51 3.94
C ARG A 648 -34.92 -16.10 4.42
N ARG A 649 -33.87 -15.96 5.24
CA ARG A 649 -33.21 -14.68 5.48
C ARG A 649 -31.91 -14.67 4.67
N SER A 650 -31.88 -13.80 3.67
CA SER A 650 -30.70 -13.38 2.94
C SER A 650 -29.95 -12.26 3.69
N SER A 651 -28.65 -12.18 3.44
CA SER A 651 -27.66 -11.15 3.83
C SER A 651 -27.06 -11.20 5.25
N GLY A 652 -25.86 -11.78 5.34
CA GLY A 652 -24.65 -11.01 5.67
C GLY A 652 -24.45 -10.46 7.08
N THR A 653 -24.88 -11.14 8.14
CA THR A 653 -24.41 -10.83 9.50
C THR A 653 -24.17 -12.14 10.23
N LEU A 654 -22.97 -12.33 10.78
CA LEU A 654 -22.62 -13.49 11.61
C LEU A 654 -23.76 -13.77 12.58
N GLY A 655 -24.34 -14.97 12.55
CA GLY A 655 -25.41 -15.39 13.45
C GLY A 655 -24.89 -15.55 14.87
N ILE A 656 -24.61 -14.42 15.51
CA ILE A 656 -24.08 -14.28 16.87
C ILE A 656 -25.26 -13.89 17.76
N ASP A 657 -25.44 -14.63 18.85
CA ASP A 657 -26.52 -14.36 19.81
C ASP A 657 -26.25 -13.08 20.60
N SER A 658 -27.32 -12.40 21.05
CA SER A 658 -27.22 -11.21 21.91
C SER A 658 -26.38 -11.46 23.16
N ASP A 659 -26.48 -12.67 23.70
CA ASP A 659 -25.81 -13.10 24.92
C ASP A 659 -24.29 -13.21 24.72
N GLU A 660 -23.85 -13.65 23.54
CA GLU A 660 -22.41 -13.72 23.20
C GLU A 660 -21.81 -12.31 23.09
N PHE A 661 -22.60 -11.36 22.61
CA PHE A 661 -22.23 -9.95 22.58
C PHE A 661 -22.00 -9.39 23.99
N GLU A 662 -22.96 -9.60 24.88
CA GLU A 662 -22.88 -9.12 26.27
C GLU A 662 -21.72 -9.79 27.02
N GLN A 663 -21.57 -11.11 26.89
CA GLN A 663 -20.47 -11.85 27.52
C GLN A 663 -19.10 -11.40 27.03
N SER A 664 -18.93 -11.13 25.72
CA SER A 664 -17.65 -10.61 25.20
C SER A 664 -17.27 -9.25 25.80
N ASP A 665 -18.25 -8.39 26.07
CA ASP A 665 -18.05 -7.10 26.71
C ASP A 665 -17.75 -7.23 28.20
N ILE A 666 -18.36 -8.20 28.89
CA ILE A 666 -18.01 -8.56 30.27
C ILE A 666 -16.55 -9.05 30.32
N VAL A 667 -16.14 -9.97 29.43
CA VAL A 667 -14.76 -10.46 29.37
C VAL A 667 -13.79 -9.31 29.13
N TRP A 668 -14.08 -8.43 28.16
CA TRP A 668 -13.27 -7.25 27.89
C TRP A 668 -13.09 -6.36 29.14
N LYS A 669 -14.17 -6.15 29.92
CA LYS A 669 -14.12 -5.38 31.17
C LYS A 669 -13.32 -6.11 32.26
N VAL A 670 -13.50 -7.42 32.43
CA VAL A 670 -12.78 -8.23 33.44
C VAL A 670 -11.28 -8.21 33.16
N LEU A 671 -10.86 -8.54 31.94
CA LEU A 671 -9.43 -8.57 31.57
C LEU A 671 -8.77 -7.18 31.68
N LYS A 672 -9.51 -6.12 31.37
CA LYS A 672 -9.04 -4.74 31.57
C LYS A 672 -8.88 -4.40 33.07
N SER A 673 -9.83 -4.84 33.92
CA SER A 673 -9.81 -4.52 35.36
C SER A 673 -8.65 -5.15 36.12
N PHE A 674 -8.22 -6.36 35.73
CA PHE A 674 -7.02 -7.01 36.27
C PHE A 674 -5.71 -6.53 35.61
N SER A 675 -5.76 -5.49 34.75
CA SER A 675 -4.61 -4.98 33.99
C SER A 675 -3.92 -6.02 33.09
N ILE A 676 -4.67 -7.03 32.62
CA ILE A 676 -4.20 -8.08 31.70
C ILE A 676 -4.20 -7.57 30.24
N LEU A 677 -5.23 -6.80 29.88
CA LEU A 677 -5.32 -6.12 28.59
C LEU A 677 -5.10 -4.62 28.76
N THR A 678 -4.11 -4.09 28.04
CA THR A 678 -3.95 -2.64 27.85
C THR A 678 -4.73 -2.21 26.61
N VAL A 679 -5.54 -1.16 26.71
CA VAL A 679 -6.42 -0.73 25.61
C VAL A 679 -5.99 0.63 25.09
N ARG A 680 -5.70 0.72 23.79
CA ARG A 680 -5.44 1.95 23.04
C ARG A 680 -6.34 1.98 21.81
N GLU A 681 -7.06 3.09 21.59
CA GLU A 681 -7.91 3.27 20.39
C GLU A 681 -8.92 2.13 20.14
N GLY A 682 -9.45 1.53 21.22
CA GLY A 682 -10.37 0.39 21.12
C GLY A 682 -9.73 -0.95 20.78
N LYS A 683 -8.41 -1.02 20.62
CA LYS A 683 -7.61 -2.23 20.39
C LYS A 683 -6.87 -2.63 21.67
N GLY A 684 -6.91 -3.91 22.00
CA GLY A 684 -6.23 -4.49 23.16
C GLY A 684 -4.84 -4.97 22.79
N SER A 685 -3.90 -4.79 23.72
CA SER A 685 -2.57 -5.43 23.69
C SER A 685 -2.35 -6.16 25.01
N MET A 686 -1.93 -7.42 24.88
CA MET A 686 -1.55 -8.30 25.98
C MET A 686 -0.03 -8.41 26.03
N HIS A 687 0.54 -8.35 27.23
CA HIS A 687 1.98 -8.49 27.38
C HIS A 687 2.47 -9.86 26.86
N ARG A 688 3.48 -9.89 25.99
CA ARG A 688 3.97 -11.13 25.35
C ARG A 688 4.35 -12.23 26.34
N LEU A 689 4.96 -11.86 27.47
CA LEU A 689 5.28 -12.80 28.56
C LEU A 689 4.03 -13.47 29.14
N LEU A 690 2.93 -12.75 29.26
CA LEU A 690 1.65 -13.31 29.71
C LEU A 690 1.11 -14.31 28.68
N SER A 691 1.12 -13.94 27.39
CA SER A 691 0.77 -14.85 26.29
C SER A 691 1.56 -16.16 26.35
N GLN A 692 2.88 -16.08 26.61
CA GLN A 692 3.75 -17.25 26.75
C GLN A 692 3.44 -18.09 27.99
N ALA A 693 3.25 -17.46 29.16
CA ALA A 693 2.92 -18.17 30.39
C ALA A 693 1.60 -18.95 30.25
N LEU A 694 0.58 -18.34 29.63
CA LEU A 694 -0.74 -18.94 29.41
C LEU A 694 -0.70 -20.17 28.49
N ARG A 695 0.23 -20.25 27.53
CA ARG A 695 0.42 -21.43 26.67
C ARG A 695 1.05 -22.61 27.41
N VAL A 696 2.03 -22.30 28.26
CA VAL A 696 2.85 -23.29 28.97
C VAL A 696 2.04 -24.06 30.00
N ASP A 697 1.11 -23.39 30.68
CA ASP A 697 0.25 -23.97 31.72
C ASP A 697 -0.77 -25.01 31.18
N GLN A 698 -0.92 -25.12 29.86
CA GLN A 698 -1.91 -26.00 29.24
C GLN A 698 -1.34 -27.39 28.99
N SER A 699 -2.11 -28.41 29.37
CA SER A 699 -1.84 -29.82 29.04
C SER A 699 -1.93 -30.08 27.53
N GLN A 700 -1.32 -31.16 27.04
CA GLN A 700 -1.30 -31.44 25.60
C GLN A 700 -2.69 -31.58 24.97
N THR A 701 -3.64 -32.18 25.68
CA THR A 701 -5.03 -32.33 25.23
C THR A 701 -5.75 -30.98 25.16
N GLU A 702 -5.55 -30.11 26.15
CA GLU A 702 -6.08 -28.74 26.14
C GLU A 702 -5.46 -27.89 25.03
N ARG A 703 -4.17 -28.09 24.73
CA ARG A 703 -3.51 -27.41 23.59
C ARG A 703 -4.23 -27.75 22.30
N CYS A 704 -4.42 -29.03 21.97
CA CYS A 704 -5.10 -29.41 20.73
C CYS A 704 -6.52 -28.85 20.65
N TYR A 705 -7.27 -28.92 21.75
CA TYR A 705 -8.60 -28.35 21.85
C TYR A 705 -8.62 -26.82 21.63
N ASN A 706 -7.68 -26.09 22.24
CA ASN A 706 -7.59 -24.63 22.10
C ASN A 706 -7.12 -24.22 20.70
N HIS A 707 -6.20 -24.96 20.07
CA HIS A 707 -5.83 -24.70 18.67
C HIS A 707 -7.03 -24.88 17.74
N GLN A 708 -7.84 -25.92 17.93
CA GLN A 708 -9.05 -26.13 17.13
C GLN A 708 -9.99 -24.92 17.22
N ILE A 709 -10.28 -24.44 18.44
CA ILE A 709 -11.14 -23.27 18.65
C ILE A 709 -10.56 -22.02 17.98
N CYS A 710 -9.24 -21.78 18.13
CA CYS A 710 -8.58 -20.63 17.52
C CYS A 710 -8.60 -20.71 15.99
N VAL A 711 -8.37 -21.88 15.41
CA VAL A 711 -8.45 -22.10 13.96
C VAL A 711 -9.87 -21.84 13.45
N ASP A 712 -10.88 -22.40 14.12
CA ASP A 712 -12.29 -22.19 13.74
C ASP A 712 -12.70 -20.72 13.86
N ALA A 713 -12.20 -20.02 14.89
CA ALA A 713 -12.45 -18.58 15.07
C ALA A 713 -11.79 -17.75 13.97
N MET A 714 -10.55 -18.10 13.59
CA MET A 714 -9.85 -17.45 12.48
C MET A 714 -10.57 -17.69 11.16
N GLN A 715 -11.06 -18.90 10.89
CA GLN A 715 -11.83 -19.18 9.68
C GLN A 715 -13.17 -18.44 9.64
N MET A 716 -13.79 -18.22 10.79
CA MET A 716 -15.04 -17.44 10.89
C MET A 716 -14.81 -15.96 10.59
N LEU A 717 -13.71 -15.38 11.08
CA LEU A 717 -13.40 -13.95 10.92
C LEU A 717 -12.69 -13.62 9.61
N TRP A 718 -11.84 -14.52 9.12
CA TRP A 718 -11.00 -14.32 7.95
C TRP A 718 -11.79 -14.56 6.66
N GLN A 719 -12.42 -13.51 6.15
CA GLN A 719 -13.17 -13.55 4.89
C GLN A 719 -12.37 -12.91 3.76
N PHE A 720 -11.16 -13.40 3.51
CA PHE A 720 -10.34 -12.89 2.40
C PHE A 720 -10.81 -13.47 1.06
N ASP A 721 -11.27 -12.59 0.17
CA ASP A 721 -11.52 -12.93 -1.23
C ASP A 721 -10.57 -12.12 -2.14
N PRO A 722 -9.65 -12.80 -2.86
CA PRO A 722 -8.81 -12.18 -3.89
C PRO A 722 -9.56 -11.31 -4.91
N ARG A 723 -10.84 -11.64 -5.17
CA ARG A 723 -11.67 -10.97 -6.18
C ARG A 723 -12.36 -9.72 -5.65
N ASN A 724 -12.37 -9.49 -4.33
CA ASN A 724 -13.08 -8.40 -3.68
C ASN A 724 -12.15 -7.56 -2.79
N ALA A 725 -11.80 -6.36 -3.25
CA ALA A 725 -10.89 -5.44 -2.58
C ALA A 725 -11.36 -4.99 -1.19
N THR A 726 -12.68 -4.99 -0.92
CA THR A 726 -13.23 -4.58 0.39
C THR A 726 -12.77 -5.50 1.51
N THR A 727 -12.51 -6.78 1.21
CA THR A 727 -12.08 -7.79 2.20
C THR A 727 -10.63 -7.64 2.66
N TRP A 728 -9.84 -6.78 2.00
CA TRP A 728 -8.39 -6.70 2.23
C TRP A 728 -8.08 -5.92 3.51
N GLN A 729 -8.84 -4.87 3.81
CA GLN A 729 -8.62 -4.02 4.99
C GLN A 729 -8.86 -4.79 6.29
N ASP A 730 -9.94 -5.57 6.36
CA ASP A 730 -10.26 -6.40 7.52
C ASP A 730 -9.20 -7.51 7.76
N SER A 731 -8.66 -8.06 6.66
CA SER A 731 -7.62 -9.09 6.70
C SER A 731 -6.30 -8.58 7.29
N PHE A 732 -5.99 -7.29 7.14
CA PHE A 732 -4.74 -6.69 7.64
C PHE A 732 -4.62 -6.79 9.16
N HIS A 733 -5.72 -6.67 9.89
CA HIS A 733 -5.72 -6.76 11.35
C HIS A 733 -5.64 -8.18 11.89
N LEU A 734 -6.03 -9.16 11.08
CA LEU A 734 -6.07 -10.56 11.48
C LEU A 734 -4.77 -11.30 11.12
N VAL A 735 -3.94 -10.75 10.20
CA VAL A 735 -2.87 -11.53 9.55
C VAL A 735 -1.82 -12.00 10.55
N GLU A 736 -1.49 -11.15 11.53
CA GLU A 736 -0.55 -11.48 12.59
C GLU A 736 -1.11 -12.51 13.58
N HIS A 737 -2.43 -12.51 13.81
CA HIS A 737 -3.07 -13.57 14.59
C HIS A 737 -3.01 -14.92 13.85
N VAL A 738 -3.26 -14.93 12.54
CA VAL A 738 -3.17 -16.14 11.71
C VAL A 738 -1.74 -16.66 11.61
N LYS A 739 -0.76 -15.79 11.36
CA LYS A 739 0.67 -16.15 11.30
C LYS A 739 1.12 -16.80 12.62
N ALA A 740 0.82 -16.17 13.76
CA ALA A 740 1.16 -16.71 15.08
C ALA A 740 0.54 -18.09 15.31
N LEU A 741 -0.76 -18.25 15.03
CA LEU A 741 -1.49 -19.49 15.18
C LEU A 741 -0.91 -20.62 14.31
N VAL A 742 -0.64 -20.35 13.04
CA VAL A 742 -0.09 -21.34 12.08
C VAL A 742 1.29 -21.83 12.52
N ILE A 743 2.17 -20.92 12.95
CA ILE A 743 3.51 -21.28 13.46
C ILE A 743 3.41 -22.16 14.71
N HIS A 744 2.45 -21.89 15.60
CA HIS A 744 2.22 -22.73 16.77
C HIS A 744 1.68 -24.11 16.39
N CYS A 745 0.74 -24.19 15.43
CA CYS A 745 0.24 -25.45 14.89
C CYS A 745 1.36 -26.27 14.20
N SER A 746 2.27 -25.62 13.47
CA SER A 746 3.35 -26.32 12.75
C SER A 746 4.45 -26.86 13.66
N ASN A 747 4.73 -26.18 14.78
CA ASN A 747 5.77 -26.56 15.73
C ASN A 747 5.34 -27.65 16.73
N ASN A 748 4.07 -28.06 16.70
CA ASN A 748 3.54 -29.10 17.55
C ASN A 748 4.04 -30.48 17.05
N ASN A 749 5.31 -30.78 17.32
CA ASN A 749 5.96 -32.05 17.00
C ASN A 749 5.55 -33.10 18.03
N ASN A 750 4.52 -33.91 17.78
CA ASN A 750 4.37 -35.21 18.46
C ASN A 750 3.58 -36.23 17.64
N GLU A 751 4.05 -37.48 17.72
CA GLU A 751 3.70 -38.68 16.94
C GLU A 751 2.34 -39.31 17.33
N SER A 752 1.48 -38.59 18.04
CA SER A 752 0.17 -39.10 18.45
C SER A 752 -0.73 -39.25 17.21
N GLN A 753 -1.16 -40.47 16.90
CA GLN A 753 -2.06 -40.84 15.80
C GLN A 753 -3.51 -40.31 15.97
N ASP A 754 -3.70 -39.16 16.63
CA ASP A 754 -5.03 -38.62 16.94
C ASP A 754 -5.63 -37.91 15.71
N MET A 755 -6.81 -38.35 15.30
CA MET A 755 -7.59 -37.78 14.19
C MET A 755 -7.85 -36.28 14.36
N ILE A 756 -7.97 -35.79 15.59
CA ILE A 756 -8.16 -34.37 15.94
C ILE A 756 -6.96 -33.53 15.49
N CYS A 757 -5.73 -34.02 15.71
CA CYS A 757 -4.51 -33.33 15.29
C CYS A 757 -4.40 -33.23 13.75
N THR A 758 -4.97 -34.21 13.02
CA THR A 758 -4.94 -34.17 11.54
C THR A 758 -5.83 -33.08 10.95
N ASN A 759 -7.01 -32.84 11.51
CA ASN A 759 -7.91 -31.79 11.03
C ASN A 759 -7.34 -30.38 11.33
N ILE A 760 -6.82 -30.16 12.54
CA ILE A 760 -6.18 -28.89 12.92
C ILE A 760 -5.05 -28.53 11.94
N LEU A 761 -4.18 -29.50 11.62
CA LEU A 761 -3.06 -29.26 10.73
C LEU A 761 -3.50 -28.98 9.28
N LEU A 762 -4.56 -29.65 8.81
CA LEU A 762 -5.17 -29.40 7.50
C LEU A 762 -5.72 -27.96 7.42
N GLN A 763 -6.51 -27.55 8.41
CA GLN A 763 -7.12 -26.21 8.47
C GLN A 763 -6.06 -25.11 8.64
N ALA A 764 -5.04 -25.34 9.48
CA ALA A 764 -3.93 -24.40 9.64
C ALA A 764 -3.09 -24.26 8.36
N GLY A 765 -2.91 -25.35 7.60
CA GLY A 765 -2.31 -25.28 6.26
C GLY A 765 -3.13 -24.41 5.29
N LEU A 766 -4.46 -24.51 5.33
CA LEU A 766 -5.35 -23.68 4.50
C LEU A 766 -5.24 -22.19 4.86
N LEU A 767 -5.22 -21.87 6.16
CA LEU A 767 -4.99 -20.52 6.65
C LEU A 767 -3.60 -19.98 6.24
N SER A 768 -2.56 -20.83 6.31
CA SER A 768 -1.21 -20.47 5.84
C SER A 768 -1.18 -20.14 4.35
N LYS A 769 -1.86 -20.95 3.52
CA LYS A 769 -2.03 -20.66 2.08
C LYS A 769 -2.74 -19.33 1.88
N GLN A 770 -3.86 -19.08 2.57
CA GLN A 770 -4.62 -17.83 2.44
C GLN A 770 -3.80 -16.60 2.86
N ALA A 771 -3.04 -16.70 3.96
CA ALA A 771 -2.12 -15.65 4.39
C ALA A 771 -1.03 -15.39 3.33
N GLY A 772 -0.53 -16.45 2.67
CA GLY A 772 0.40 -16.32 1.55
C GLY A 772 -0.21 -15.61 0.33
N VAL A 773 -1.44 -15.96 -0.06
CA VAL A 773 -2.15 -15.29 -1.17
C VAL A 773 -2.40 -13.81 -0.84
N PHE A 774 -2.85 -13.51 0.38
CA PHE A 774 -3.02 -12.13 0.85
C PHE A 774 -1.70 -11.35 0.80
N SER A 775 -0.60 -11.95 1.27
CA SER A 775 0.73 -11.33 1.23
C SER A 775 1.18 -11.06 -0.20
N ALA A 776 0.95 -11.98 -1.13
CA ALA A 776 1.30 -11.82 -2.53
C ALA A 776 0.44 -10.76 -3.25
N MET A 777 -0.87 -10.72 -2.99
CA MET A 777 -1.82 -9.90 -3.75
C MET A 777 -2.06 -8.50 -3.15
N ALA A 778 -2.18 -8.40 -1.82
CA ALA A 778 -2.49 -7.14 -1.15
C ALA A 778 -1.23 -6.41 -0.65
N MET A 779 -0.22 -7.16 -0.18
CA MET A 779 1.00 -6.57 0.40
C MET A 779 2.19 -6.54 -0.56
N ASN A 780 2.10 -7.18 -1.74
CA ASN A 780 3.23 -7.39 -2.67
C ASN A 780 4.46 -8.08 -2.02
N GLY A 781 4.25 -8.79 -0.91
CA GLY A 781 5.29 -9.48 -0.15
C GLY A 781 5.56 -10.88 -0.68
N PHE A 782 6.16 -11.02 -1.87
CA PHE A 782 6.34 -12.32 -2.52
C PHE A 782 7.26 -13.29 -1.74
N LYS A 783 8.25 -12.80 -0.99
CA LYS A 783 9.11 -13.64 -0.12
C LYS A 783 8.34 -14.19 1.09
N GLU A 784 7.51 -13.36 1.71
CA GLU A 784 6.64 -13.79 2.80
C GLU A 784 5.62 -14.81 2.31
N ALA A 785 5.01 -14.55 1.14
CA ALA A 785 4.07 -15.45 0.51
C ALA A 785 4.71 -16.83 0.24
N GLU A 786 5.93 -16.86 -0.30
CA GLU A 786 6.70 -18.08 -0.53
C GLU A 786 6.91 -18.87 0.78
N ALA A 787 7.29 -18.20 1.87
CA ALA A 787 7.46 -18.84 3.17
C ALA A 787 6.14 -19.45 3.68
N SER A 788 5.02 -18.72 3.58
CA SER A 788 3.69 -19.20 3.98
C SER A 788 3.21 -20.39 3.13
N PHE A 789 3.46 -20.39 1.82
CA PHE A 789 3.09 -21.52 0.95
C PHE A 789 3.94 -22.76 1.24
N ARG A 790 5.25 -22.60 1.44
CA ARG A 790 6.12 -23.72 1.85
C ARG A 790 5.70 -24.32 3.18
N LEU A 791 5.36 -23.48 4.15
CA LEU A 791 4.87 -23.93 5.45
C LEU A 791 3.58 -24.75 5.29
N ALA A 792 2.63 -24.30 4.46
CA ALA A 792 1.41 -25.04 4.15
C ALA A 792 1.71 -26.42 3.54
N ILE A 793 2.62 -26.48 2.55
CA ILE A 793 3.02 -27.74 1.89
C ILE A 793 3.66 -28.70 2.91
N GLN A 794 4.57 -28.21 3.75
CA GLN A 794 5.18 -29.02 4.81
C GLN A 794 4.16 -29.60 5.79
N MET A 795 3.10 -28.84 6.10
CA MET A 795 2.00 -29.31 6.95
C MET A 795 1.20 -30.42 6.26
N TYR A 796 0.94 -30.30 4.96
CA TYR A 796 0.27 -31.36 4.19
C TYR A 796 1.12 -32.61 4.01
N ASP A 797 2.44 -32.48 3.82
CA ASP A 797 3.36 -33.62 3.76
C ASP A 797 3.31 -34.47 5.03
N ARG A 798 3.22 -33.83 6.20
CA ARG A 798 3.11 -34.52 7.50
C ARG A 798 1.79 -35.29 7.69
N LEU A 799 0.77 -35.01 6.88
CA LEU A 799 -0.53 -35.67 6.91
C LEU A 799 -0.60 -36.89 5.98
N GLN A 800 0.25 -36.96 4.95
CA GLN A 800 0.22 -38.05 3.98
C GLN A 800 0.52 -39.40 4.66
N GLY A 801 -0.34 -40.40 4.43
CA GLY A 801 -0.21 -41.74 5.00
C GLY A 801 -0.76 -41.93 6.42
N LYS A 802 -1.30 -40.90 7.06
CA LYS A 802 -1.88 -40.98 8.42
C LYS A 802 -3.39 -41.13 8.48
N GLN A 803 -4.12 -40.85 7.39
CA GLN A 803 -5.57 -41.05 7.36
C GLN A 803 -5.94 -42.40 6.73
N GLN A 804 -6.88 -43.11 7.36
CA GLN A 804 -7.38 -44.41 6.90
C GLN A 804 -8.49 -44.29 5.84
N SER A 805 -8.92 -43.08 5.47
CA SER A 805 -10.05 -42.85 4.55
C SER A 805 -9.59 -42.28 3.19
N SER A 806 -10.02 -42.93 2.10
CA SER A 806 -9.76 -42.52 0.72
C SER A 806 -10.24 -41.08 0.39
N LYS A 807 -11.32 -40.62 1.03
CA LYS A 807 -11.83 -39.25 0.86
C LYS A 807 -10.92 -38.18 1.49
N GLY A 808 -10.34 -38.47 2.64
CA GLY A 808 -9.47 -37.52 3.35
C GLY A 808 -8.14 -37.26 2.65
N ASP A 809 -7.52 -38.31 2.11
CA ASP A 809 -6.31 -38.20 1.30
C ASP A 809 -6.55 -37.34 0.04
N THR A 810 -7.74 -37.44 -0.55
CA THR A 810 -8.14 -36.62 -1.71
C THR A 810 -8.16 -35.12 -1.36
N VAL A 811 -8.71 -34.75 -0.20
CA VAL A 811 -8.76 -33.34 0.25
C VAL A 811 -7.36 -32.78 0.51
N ILE A 812 -6.48 -33.56 1.14
CA ILE A 812 -5.08 -33.17 1.40
C ILE A 812 -4.33 -32.98 0.07
N MET A 813 -4.49 -33.92 -0.88
CA MET A 813 -3.87 -33.81 -2.20
C MET A 813 -4.34 -32.57 -2.96
N LYS A 814 -5.64 -32.25 -2.92
CA LYS A 814 -6.19 -31.02 -3.51
C LYS A 814 -5.56 -29.77 -2.89
N ALA A 815 -5.59 -29.64 -1.56
CA ALA A 815 -5.05 -28.47 -0.86
C ALA A 815 -3.53 -28.29 -1.09
N LYS A 816 -2.79 -29.40 -1.17
CA LYS A 816 -1.36 -29.42 -1.52
C LYS A 816 -1.10 -28.94 -2.94
N ALA A 817 -1.86 -29.45 -3.92
CA ALA A 817 -1.72 -29.06 -5.33
C ALA A 817 -2.09 -27.58 -5.56
N GLU A 818 -3.11 -27.06 -4.88
CA GLU A 818 -3.43 -25.63 -4.88
C GLU A 818 -2.27 -24.79 -4.33
N SER A 819 -1.66 -25.23 -3.23
CA SER A 819 -0.55 -24.51 -2.60
C SER A 819 0.71 -24.50 -3.47
N PHE A 820 1.00 -25.60 -4.17
CA PHE A 820 2.06 -25.63 -5.19
C PHE A 820 1.76 -24.68 -6.35
N CYS A 821 0.51 -24.61 -6.82
CA CYS A 821 0.13 -23.69 -7.89
C CYS A 821 0.37 -22.22 -7.48
N GLU A 822 -0.07 -21.83 -6.27
CA GLU A 822 0.16 -20.48 -5.74
C GLU A 822 1.64 -20.17 -5.49
N LEU A 823 2.41 -21.15 -4.99
CA LEU A 823 3.87 -21.02 -4.86
C LEU A 823 4.54 -20.80 -6.23
N GLY A 824 4.13 -21.55 -7.26
CA GLY A 824 4.62 -21.38 -8.62
C GLY A 824 4.37 -19.97 -9.17
N LYS A 825 3.17 -19.41 -8.89
CA LYS A 825 2.85 -18.01 -9.23
C LYS A 825 3.78 -17.03 -8.51
N ALA A 826 3.96 -17.19 -7.19
CA ALA A 826 4.84 -16.31 -6.41
C ALA A 826 6.29 -16.36 -6.91
N LEU A 827 6.85 -17.55 -7.15
CA LEU A 827 8.20 -17.73 -7.71
C LEU A 827 8.35 -17.12 -9.11
N ARG A 828 7.30 -17.20 -9.95
CA ARG A 828 7.26 -16.53 -11.26
C ARG A 828 7.34 -15.00 -11.11
N TYR A 829 6.67 -14.41 -10.11
CA TYR A 829 6.76 -12.97 -9.83
C TYR A 829 8.14 -12.55 -9.31
N GLN A 830 8.81 -13.42 -8.55
CA GLN A 830 10.21 -13.21 -8.13
C GLN A 830 11.24 -13.40 -9.26
N GLY A 831 10.82 -13.91 -10.43
CA GLY A 831 11.70 -14.16 -11.57
C GLY A 831 12.44 -15.50 -11.54
N ASN A 832 12.19 -16.36 -10.55
CA ASN A 832 12.77 -17.70 -10.45
C ASN A 832 11.99 -18.71 -11.31
N PHE A 833 12.20 -18.62 -12.63
CA PHE A 833 11.40 -19.39 -13.59
C PHE A 833 11.66 -20.90 -13.57
N GLY A 834 12.85 -21.34 -13.14
CA GLY A 834 13.19 -22.76 -13.03
C GLY A 834 12.42 -23.43 -11.89
N ALA A 835 12.52 -22.86 -10.68
CA ALA A 835 11.78 -23.37 -9.52
C ALA A 835 10.26 -23.25 -9.72
N ALA A 836 9.78 -22.18 -10.39
CA ALA A 836 8.37 -22.03 -10.73
C ALA A 836 7.87 -23.16 -11.65
N GLU A 837 8.67 -23.56 -12.65
CA GLU A 837 8.32 -24.66 -13.57
C GLU A 837 8.20 -25.98 -12.83
N GLU A 838 9.22 -26.33 -12.04
CA GLU A 838 9.24 -27.58 -11.26
C GLU A 838 8.03 -27.66 -10.32
N THR A 839 7.75 -26.56 -9.60
CA THR A 839 6.63 -26.48 -8.66
C THR A 839 5.28 -26.64 -9.37
N LEU A 840 5.09 -26.00 -10.52
CA LEU A 840 3.85 -26.11 -11.31
C LEU A 840 3.69 -27.50 -11.95
N LEU A 841 4.78 -28.14 -12.38
CA LEU A 841 4.74 -29.51 -12.89
C LEU A 841 4.36 -30.51 -11.79
N HIS A 842 4.87 -30.35 -10.57
CA HIS A 842 4.43 -31.15 -9.42
C HIS A 842 2.94 -30.95 -9.11
N ALA A 843 2.44 -29.70 -9.16
CA ALA A 843 1.01 -29.44 -9.03
C ALA A 843 0.19 -30.15 -10.12
N LEU A 844 0.64 -30.07 -11.38
CA LEU A 844 -0.02 -30.69 -12.53
C LEU A 844 -0.07 -32.22 -12.42
N GLU A 845 1.01 -32.85 -11.94
CA GLU A 845 1.05 -34.29 -11.73
C GLU A 845 -0.01 -34.74 -10.70
N ILE A 846 -0.12 -34.03 -9.58
CA ILE A 846 -1.14 -34.31 -8.56
C ILE A 846 -2.54 -34.09 -9.14
N TRP A 847 -2.77 -32.99 -9.88
CA TRP A 847 -4.07 -32.71 -10.49
C TRP A 847 -4.49 -33.72 -11.54
N ASN A 848 -3.57 -34.23 -12.37
CA ASN A 848 -3.89 -35.28 -13.34
C ASN A 848 -4.34 -36.58 -12.65
N LYS A 849 -3.64 -37.01 -11.60
CA LYS A 849 -4.03 -38.18 -10.79
C LYS A 849 -5.41 -38.01 -10.14
N LEU A 850 -5.76 -36.79 -9.75
CA LEU A 850 -7.07 -36.47 -9.16
C LEU A 850 -8.17 -36.38 -10.23
N ALA A 851 -7.86 -35.85 -11.41
CA ALA A 851 -8.79 -35.69 -12.52
C ALA A 851 -9.26 -37.04 -13.11
N GLU A 852 -8.44 -38.08 -13.05
CA GLU A 852 -8.84 -39.46 -13.39
C GLU A 852 -9.99 -39.98 -12.52
N LYS A 853 -10.11 -39.48 -11.29
CA LYS A 853 -11.10 -39.93 -10.30
C LYS A 853 -12.27 -38.96 -10.14
N ASP A 854 -12.01 -37.67 -10.31
CA ASP A 854 -12.96 -36.59 -10.04
C ASP A 854 -12.91 -35.54 -11.14
N ARG A 855 -13.98 -35.50 -11.96
CA ARG A 855 -14.12 -34.55 -13.09
C ARG A 855 -14.05 -33.09 -12.65
N SER A 856 -14.35 -32.75 -11.39
CA SER A 856 -14.22 -31.38 -10.89
C SER A 856 -12.75 -30.89 -10.86
N SER A 857 -11.79 -31.82 -10.77
CA SER A 857 -10.35 -31.50 -10.75
C SER A 857 -9.80 -31.11 -12.13
N VAL A 858 -10.55 -31.38 -13.22
CA VAL A 858 -10.18 -31.00 -14.59
C VAL A 858 -10.05 -29.49 -14.73
N ARG A 859 -10.85 -28.71 -13.99
CA ARG A 859 -10.72 -27.25 -13.93
C ARG A 859 -9.34 -26.83 -13.44
N SER A 860 -8.88 -27.42 -12.33
CA SER A 860 -7.55 -27.14 -11.75
C SER A 860 -6.39 -27.60 -12.65
N VAL A 861 -6.57 -28.68 -13.43
CA VAL A 861 -5.61 -29.08 -14.48
C VAL A 861 -5.49 -27.96 -15.52
N ALA A 862 -6.62 -27.44 -16.00
CA ALA A 862 -6.63 -26.34 -16.97
C ALA A 862 -6.00 -25.06 -16.42
N ASP A 863 -6.22 -24.74 -15.14
CA ASP A 863 -5.60 -23.60 -14.45
C ASP A 863 -4.08 -23.75 -14.32
N THR A 864 -3.62 -24.94 -14.00
CA THR A 864 -2.18 -25.23 -13.88
C THR A 864 -1.49 -25.17 -15.25
N LEU A 865 -2.13 -25.68 -16.30
CA LEU A 865 -1.65 -25.56 -17.69
C LEU A 865 -1.64 -24.10 -18.16
N HIS A 866 -2.62 -23.30 -17.75
CA HIS A 866 -2.64 -21.86 -18.01
C HIS A 866 -1.40 -21.18 -17.41
N GLU A 867 -1.10 -21.42 -16.13
CA GLU A 867 0.06 -20.83 -15.45
C GLU A 867 1.40 -21.30 -16.03
N LEU A 868 1.52 -22.57 -16.43
CA LEU A 868 2.68 -23.08 -17.17
C LEU A 868 2.82 -22.35 -18.52
N GLY A 869 1.72 -22.15 -19.25
CA GLY A 869 1.69 -21.36 -20.47
C GLY A 869 2.20 -19.93 -20.24
N VAL A 870 1.71 -19.25 -19.20
CA VAL A 870 2.17 -17.90 -18.83
C VAL A 870 3.65 -17.87 -18.47
N LEU A 871 4.13 -18.88 -17.75
CA LEU A 871 5.55 -19.03 -17.41
C LEU A 871 6.41 -19.17 -18.68
N GLU A 872 6.00 -20.01 -19.63
CA GLU A 872 6.72 -20.21 -20.89
C GLU A 872 6.72 -18.95 -21.77
N VAL A 873 5.64 -18.15 -21.76
CA VAL A 873 5.62 -16.80 -22.36
C VAL A 873 6.71 -15.92 -21.74
N LYS A 874 6.87 -15.94 -20.41
CA LYS A 874 7.89 -15.14 -19.71
C LYS A 874 9.32 -15.63 -20.01
N LYS A 875 9.52 -16.94 -20.23
CA LYS A 875 10.78 -17.52 -20.72
C LYS A 875 11.02 -17.30 -22.22
N HIS A 876 10.07 -16.70 -22.94
CA HIS A 876 10.11 -16.50 -24.39
C HIS A 876 10.10 -17.79 -25.23
N LYS A 877 9.63 -18.91 -24.68
CA LYS A 877 9.41 -20.17 -25.41
C LYS A 877 7.99 -20.18 -25.98
N LEU A 878 7.80 -19.45 -27.07
CA LEU A 878 6.46 -19.12 -27.58
C LEU A 878 5.67 -20.33 -28.10
N ASP A 879 6.34 -21.35 -28.64
CA ASP A 879 5.66 -22.53 -29.20
C ASP A 879 5.15 -23.48 -28.10
N THR A 880 5.95 -23.72 -27.05
CA THR A 880 5.51 -24.49 -25.86
C THR A 880 4.42 -23.74 -25.13
N ALA A 881 4.54 -22.41 -24.98
CA ALA A 881 3.51 -21.56 -24.40
C ALA A 881 2.17 -21.70 -25.14
N GLN A 882 2.20 -21.64 -26.48
CA GLN A 882 0.99 -21.83 -27.28
C GLN A 882 0.37 -23.21 -27.06
N GLN A 883 1.17 -24.27 -27.01
CA GLN A 883 0.65 -25.64 -26.77
C GLN A 883 -0.04 -25.76 -25.41
N TYR A 884 0.59 -25.27 -24.33
CA TYR A 884 -0.01 -25.33 -22.99
C TYR A 884 -1.30 -24.51 -22.89
N LEU A 885 -1.30 -23.29 -23.45
CA LEU A 885 -2.46 -22.42 -23.42
C LEU A 885 -3.61 -22.96 -24.28
N THR A 886 -3.35 -23.53 -25.45
CA THR A 886 -4.39 -24.18 -26.26
C THR A 886 -4.99 -25.38 -25.53
N LYS A 887 -4.17 -26.25 -24.93
CA LYS A 887 -4.67 -27.38 -24.11
C LYS A 887 -5.53 -26.91 -22.94
N SER A 888 -5.12 -25.84 -22.25
CA SER A 888 -5.90 -25.23 -21.18
C SER A 888 -7.25 -24.71 -21.69
N LEU A 889 -7.27 -24.02 -22.84
CA LEU A 889 -8.49 -23.48 -23.44
C LEU A 889 -9.45 -24.60 -23.86
N ASP A 890 -8.95 -25.65 -24.50
CA ASP A 890 -9.76 -26.78 -24.94
C ASP A 890 -10.41 -27.48 -23.74
N LEU A 891 -9.65 -27.72 -22.66
CA LEU A 891 -10.20 -28.29 -21.43
C LEU A 891 -11.28 -27.39 -20.81
N ARG A 892 -11.07 -26.07 -20.75
CA ARG A 892 -12.07 -25.13 -20.23
C ARG A 892 -13.36 -25.16 -21.06
N ARG A 893 -13.26 -25.19 -22.39
CA ARG A 893 -14.42 -25.31 -23.30
C ARG A 893 -15.17 -26.64 -23.18
N THR A 894 -14.51 -27.73 -22.77
CA THR A 894 -15.22 -29.00 -22.51
C THR A 894 -16.04 -29.02 -21.21
N LEU A 895 -15.92 -27.99 -20.37
CA LEU A 895 -16.63 -27.87 -19.10
C LEU A 895 -17.91 -26.99 -19.21
N ASP A 896 -18.30 -26.58 -20.43
CA ASP A 896 -19.21 -25.45 -20.72
C ASP A 896 -20.73 -25.65 -20.50
N GLU A 897 -21.20 -26.72 -19.86
CA GLU A 897 -22.65 -26.97 -19.85
C GLU A 897 -23.45 -26.15 -18.82
N ASP A 898 -22.89 -25.61 -17.72
CA ASP A 898 -23.73 -24.99 -16.67
C ASP A 898 -23.15 -23.84 -15.82
N SER A 899 -21.90 -23.38 -16.02
CA SER A 899 -21.26 -22.47 -15.03
C SER A 899 -20.74 -21.13 -15.56
N SER A 900 -21.21 -20.06 -14.92
CA SER A 900 -20.90 -18.66 -15.25
C SER A 900 -19.43 -18.24 -15.06
N ASP A 901 -18.66 -19.02 -14.29
CA ASP A 901 -17.23 -18.78 -14.00
C ASP A 901 -16.30 -19.24 -15.15
N VAL A 902 -16.72 -20.22 -15.97
CA VAL A 902 -15.89 -20.79 -17.05
C VAL A 902 -15.62 -19.75 -18.15
N ASP A 903 -16.54 -18.82 -18.39
CA ASP A 903 -16.35 -17.68 -19.28
C ASP A 903 -15.15 -16.81 -18.89
N ALA A 904 -15.01 -16.50 -17.60
CA ALA A 904 -13.91 -15.65 -17.11
C ALA A 904 -12.56 -16.34 -17.26
N ASP A 905 -12.50 -17.65 -16.97
CA ASP A 905 -11.28 -18.42 -17.14
C ASP A 905 -10.90 -18.54 -18.63
N CYS A 906 -11.84 -18.82 -19.52
CA CYS A 906 -11.62 -18.80 -20.97
C CYS A 906 -11.03 -17.45 -21.45
N ALA A 907 -11.58 -16.33 -20.98
CA ALA A 907 -11.08 -15.00 -21.29
C ALA A 907 -9.61 -14.79 -20.86
N ALA A 908 -9.19 -15.33 -19.71
CA ALA A 908 -7.80 -15.23 -19.25
C ALA A 908 -6.85 -15.98 -20.19
N THR A 909 -7.20 -17.18 -20.63
CA THR A 909 -6.37 -17.97 -21.55
C THR A 909 -6.30 -17.35 -22.94
N LEU A 910 -7.42 -16.85 -23.48
CA LEU A 910 -7.47 -16.12 -24.75
C LEU A 910 -6.56 -14.88 -24.72
N HIS A 911 -6.57 -14.13 -23.62
CA HIS A 911 -5.66 -12.99 -23.40
C HIS A 911 -4.18 -13.38 -23.49
N GLN A 912 -3.80 -14.51 -22.89
CA GLN A 912 -2.41 -14.98 -22.92
C GLN A 912 -2.01 -15.50 -24.31
N LEU A 913 -2.92 -16.19 -25.02
CA LEU A 913 -2.70 -16.60 -26.42
C LEU A 913 -2.48 -15.39 -27.34
N ALA A 914 -3.25 -14.31 -27.15
CA ALA A 914 -3.01 -13.07 -27.88
C ALA A 914 -1.61 -12.50 -27.57
N THR A 915 -1.17 -12.54 -26.32
CA THR A 915 0.18 -12.10 -25.92
C THR A 915 1.27 -12.90 -26.63
N VAL A 916 1.09 -14.21 -26.83
CA VAL A 916 1.99 -15.05 -27.65
C VAL A 916 2.07 -14.54 -29.09
N HIS A 917 0.92 -14.27 -29.72
CA HIS A 917 0.86 -13.77 -31.10
C HIS A 917 1.47 -12.37 -31.27
N VAL A 918 1.40 -11.52 -30.25
CA VAL A 918 2.06 -10.20 -30.22
C VAL A 918 3.59 -10.32 -30.11
N ALA A 919 4.07 -11.34 -29.38
CA ALA A 919 5.49 -11.58 -29.12
C ALA A 919 6.21 -12.33 -30.27
N ARG A 920 5.49 -13.01 -31.15
CA ARG A 920 6.04 -13.70 -32.33
C ARG A 920 6.73 -12.74 -33.30
N LYS A 921 7.68 -13.28 -34.07
CA LYS A 921 8.39 -12.57 -35.15
C LYS A 921 8.19 -13.34 -36.48
N PRO A 922 7.46 -12.79 -37.47
CA PRO A 922 6.73 -11.52 -37.43
C PRO A 922 5.50 -11.56 -36.48
N PRO A 923 5.08 -10.41 -35.93
CA PRO A 923 3.93 -10.35 -35.02
C PRO A 923 2.61 -10.52 -35.79
N LEU A 924 1.70 -11.33 -35.25
CA LEU A 924 0.38 -11.58 -35.84
C LEU A 924 -0.67 -10.67 -35.17
N LEU A 925 -0.59 -9.36 -35.41
CA LEU A 925 -1.37 -8.34 -34.70
C LEU A 925 -2.89 -8.50 -34.90
N LYS A 926 -3.35 -8.80 -36.11
CA LYS A 926 -4.79 -8.99 -36.42
C LYS A 926 -5.39 -10.17 -35.63
N LYS A 927 -4.70 -11.31 -35.63
CA LYS A 927 -5.11 -12.48 -34.85
C LYS A 927 -5.10 -12.21 -33.34
N ALA A 928 -4.12 -11.46 -32.85
CA ALA A 928 -4.07 -11.06 -31.45
C ALA A 928 -5.26 -10.15 -31.07
N GLU A 929 -5.65 -9.24 -31.94
CA GLU A 929 -6.82 -8.38 -31.74
C GLU A 929 -8.12 -9.18 -31.69
N GLU A 930 -8.34 -10.11 -32.63
CA GLU A 930 -9.51 -11.00 -32.66
C GLU A 930 -9.66 -11.79 -31.34
N LEU A 931 -8.57 -12.39 -30.87
CA LEU A 931 -8.55 -13.14 -29.60
C LEU A 931 -8.82 -12.26 -28.38
N LEU A 932 -8.31 -11.03 -28.36
CA LEU A 932 -8.55 -10.10 -27.26
C LEU A 932 -9.98 -9.55 -27.27
N GLN A 933 -10.58 -9.35 -28.44
CA GLN A 933 -11.99 -8.98 -28.56
C GLN A 933 -12.90 -10.11 -28.10
N GLU A 934 -12.58 -11.36 -28.45
CA GLU A 934 -13.26 -12.55 -27.90
C GLU A 934 -13.12 -12.61 -26.38
N ALA A 935 -11.89 -12.47 -25.85
CA ALA A 935 -11.65 -12.43 -24.40
C ALA A 935 -12.45 -11.33 -23.69
N LEU A 936 -12.57 -10.15 -24.31
CA LEU A 936 -13.32 -9.03 -23.73
C LEU A 936 -14.81 -9.33 -23.60
N LYS A 937 -15.40 -10.08 -24.56
CA LYS A 937 -16.81 -10.50 -24.52
C LYS A 937 -17.11 -11.43 -23.34
N HIS A 938 -16.18 -12.36 -23.05
CA HIS A 938 -16.33 -13.31 -21.94
C HIS A 938 -15.88 -12.76 -20.58
N SER A 939 -15.12 -11.65 -20.56
CA SER A 939 -14.60 -11.08 -19.31
C SER A 939 -15.67 -10.35 -18.47
N ARG A 940 -15.96 -10.89 -17.28
CA ARG A 940 -16.91 -10.31 -16.31
C ARG A 940 -16.22 -9.54 -15.18
N GLN A 941 -15.00 -9.91 -14.82
CA GLN A 941 -14.24 -9.29 -13.73
C GLN A 941 -13.63 -7.95 -14.16
N ILE A 942 -13.77 -6.90 -13.33
CA ILE A 942 -13.26 -5.55 -13.59
C ILE A 942 -11.76 -5.56 -13.91
N GLY A 943 -10.95 -6.22 -13.07
CA GLY A 943 -9.49 -6.28 -13.26
C GLY A 943 -9.07 -6.98 -14.55
N GLN A 944 -9.76 -8.06 -14.94
CA GLN A 944 -9.51 -8.79 -16.17
C GLN A 944 -9.89 -7.97 -17.41
N ARG A 945 -11.06 -7.32 -17.38
CA ARG A 945 -11.53 -6.41 -18.44
C ARG A 945 -10.51 -5.30 -18.69
N ALA A 946 -10.07 -4.64 -17.62
CA ALA A 946 -9.06 -3.59 -17.69
C ALA A 946 -7.72 -4.09 -18.27
N ALA A 947 -7.28 -5.30 -17.87
CA ALA A 947 -6.07 -5.90 -18.40
C ALA A 947 -6.17 -6.18 -19.91
N THR A 948 -7.30 -6.72 -20.37
CA THR A 948 -7.56 -7.02 -21.79
C THR A 948 -7.66 -5.75 -22.62
N LEU A 949 -8.35 -4.71 -22.14
CA LEU A 949 -8.41 -3.39 -22.80
C LEU A 949 -7.02 -2.76 -22.96
N LYS A 950 -6.17 -2.83 -21.93
CA LYS A 950 -4.78 -2.38 -22.01
C LYS A 950 -3.97 -3.14 -23.07
N GLN A 951 -4.14 -4.46 -23.20
CA GLN A 951 -3.46 -5.20 -24.26
C GLN A 951 -4.02 -4.89 -25.65
N LEU A 952 -5.33 -4.68 -25.80
CA LEU A 952 -5.93 -4.20 -27.04
C LEU A 952 -5.36 -2.85 -27.46
N ALA A 953 -5.19 -1.92 -26.52
CA ALA A 953 -4.50 -0.66 -26.77
C ALA A 953 -3.07 -0.87 -27.28
N ARG A 954 -2.30 -1.77 -26.65
CA ARG A 954 -0.94 -2.09 -27.11
C ARG A 954 -0.92 -2.66 -28.54
N VAL A 955 -1.87 -3.53 -28.90
CA VAL A 955 -1.98 -4.09 -30.26
C VAL A 955 -2.32 -3.01 -31.28
N THR A 956 -3.31 -2.16 -30.96
CA THR A 956 -3.77 -1.07 -31.84
C THR A 956 -2.74 0.03 -32.02
N ILE A 957 -1.98 0.39 -30.98
CA ILE A 957 -0.78 1.26 -31.06
C ILE A 957 0.21 0.72 -32.11
N ARG A 958 0.51 -0.59 -32.04
CA ARG A 958 1.43 -1.25 -33.00
C ARG A 958 0.87 -1.36 -34.42
N GLN A 959 -0.46 -1.33 -34.58
CA GLN A 959 -1.12 -1.27 -35.89
C GLN A 959 -1.17 0.17 -36.45
N GLY A 960 -0.93 1.19 -35.62
CA GLY A 960 -1.04 2.61 -35.99
C GLY A 960 -2.42 3.24 -35.77
N LEU A 961 -3.36 2.51 -35.14
CA LEU A 961 -4.71 3.00 -34.82
C LEU A 961 -4.71 3.71 -33.46
N LEU A 962 -4.24 4.95 -33.44
CA LEU A 962 -3.94 5.67 -32.19
C LEU A 962 -5.19 6.13 -31.42
N ASP A 963 -6.26 6.53 -32.12
CA ASP A 963 -7.48 7.04 -31.47
C ASP A 963 -8.28 5.93 -30.78
N THR A 964 -8.35 4.75 -31.39
CA THR A 964 -8.97 3.58 -30.78
C THR A 964 -8.18 3.10 -29.56
N ALA A 965 -6.84 3.16 -29.64
CA ALA A 965 -5.97 2.85 -28.51
C ALA A 965 -6.21 3.78 -27.33
N GLU A 966 -6.37 5.08 -27.56
CA GLU A 966 -6.66 6.05 -26.51
C GLU A 966 -7.97 5.73 -25.78
N GLY A 967 -9.03 5.41 -26.54
CA GLY A 967 -10.32 4.99 -25.97
C GLY A 967 -10.20 3.74 -25.10
N TYR A 968 -9.43 2.75 -25.53
CA TYR A 968 -9.17 1.54 -24.73
C TYR A 968 -8.37 1.84 -23.45
N LEU A 969 -7.35 2.70 -23.51
CA LEU A 969 -6.55 3.08 -22.33
C LEU A 969 -7.36 3.88 -21.31
N ARG A 970 -8.19 4.82 -21.77
CA ARG A 970 -9.06 5.62 -20.90
C ARG A 970 -10.00 4.73 -20.10
N ARG A 971 -10.69 3.82 -20.78
CA ARG A 971 -11.62 2.87 -20.18
C ARG A 971 -10.93 1.83 -19.29
N ALA A 972 -9.71 1.41 -19.62
CA ALA A 972 -8.90 0.55 -18.74
C ALA A 972 -8.50 1.27 -17.45
N LEU A 973 -8.17 2.58 -17.53
CA LEU A 973 -7.80 3.38 -16.36
C LEU A 973 -9.00 3.60 -15.43
N GLU A 974 -10.18 3.94 -15.98
CA GLU A 974 -11.43 4.08 -15.22
C GLU A 974 -11.75 2.82 -14.40
N LEU A 975 -11.67 1.63 -15.01
CA LEU A 975 -11.90 0.36 -14.33
C LEU A 975 -10.87 0.07 -13.22
N TYR A 976 -9.60 0.42 -13.41
CA TYR A 976 -8.60 0.25 -12.36
C TYR A 976 -8.76 1.27 -11.23
N ILE A 977 -9.18 2.49 -11.54
CA ILE A 977 -9.53 3.51 -10.54
C ILE A 977 -10.74 3.06 -9.73
N GLU A 978 -11.76 2.49 -10.36
CA GLU A 978 -12.92 1.90 -9.66
C GLU A 978 -12.50 0.74 -8.74
N LEU A 979 -11.57 -0.12 -9.20
CA LEU A 979 -11.16 -1.31 -8.45
C LEU A 979 -10.28 -0.98 -7.23
N TYR A 980 -9.32 -0.07 -7.38
CA TYR A 980 -8.34 0.22 -6.34
C TYR A 980 -8.63 1.53 -5.58
N GLY A 981 -9.47 2.42 -6.12
CA GLY A 981 -9.68 3.79 -5.65
C GLY A 981 -8.69 4.78 -6.26
N GLU A 982 -9.12 6.03 -6.48
CA GLU A 982 -8.37 7.07 -7.21
C GLU A 982 -6.93 7.32 -6.74
N ARG A 983 -6.64 7.07 -5.45
CA ARG A 983 -5.36 7.43 -4.81
C ARG A 983 -4.39 6.26 -4.63
N THR A 984 -4.75 5.05 -5.07
CA THR A 984 -3.91 3.87 -4.81
C THR A 984 -2.83 3.68 -5.88
N MET A 985 -1.57 3.60 -5.44
CA MET A 985 -0.44 3.30 -6.31
C MET A 985 -0.34 1.82 -6.63
N HIS A 986 -1.04 1.40 -7.67
CA HIS A 986 -1.06 0.00 -8.09
C HIS A 986 -0.27 -0.24 -9.38
N ILE A 987 0.42 -1.39 -9.46
CA ILE A 987 1.23 -1.79 -10.63
C ILE A 987 0.44 -1.81 -11.94
N ASN A 988 -0.84 -2.19 -11.87
CA ASN A 988 -1.72 -2.20 -13.03
C ASN A 988 -2.03 -0.79 -13.57
N VAL A 989 -2.16 0.20 -12.69
CA VAL A 989 -2.31 1.62 -13.07
C VAL A 989 -1.02 2.10 -13.74
N ALA A 990 0.15 1.78 -13.18
CA ALA A 990 1.43 2.09 -13.80
C ALA A 990 1.56 1.49 -15.21
N ALA A 991 1.08 0.26 -15.42
CA ALA A 991 1.11 -0.38 -16.73
C ALA A 991 0.21 0.34 -17.76
N VAL A 992 -0.91 0.93 -17.35
CA VAL A 992 -1.74 1.77 -18.24
C VAL A 992 -1.04 3.09 -18.52
N LYS A 993 -0.48 3.75 -17.50
CA LYS A 993 0.31 5.00 -17.66
C LYS A 993 1.50 4.80 -18.61
N PHE A 994 2.17 3.65 -18.54
CA PHE A 994 3.24 3.31 -19.48
C PHE A 994 2.74 3.26 -20.93
N GLN A 995 1.58 2.65 -21.18
CA GLN A 995 1.00 2.60 -22.54
C GLN A 995 0.48 3.97 -22.99
N GLN A 996 -0.05 4.81 -22.09
CA GLN A 996 -0.40 6.21 -22.39
C GLN A 996 0.83 7.02 -22.78
N GLY A 997 1.97 6.83 -22.10
CA GLY A 997 3.25 7.41 -22.46
C GLY A 997 3.72 6.97 -23.85
N ALA A 998 3.63 5.66 -24.14
CA ALA A 998 3.99 5.12 -25.46
C ALA A 998 3.10 5.65 -26.59
N LEU A 999 1.79 5.78 -26.34
CA LEU A 999 0.83 6.38 -27.27
C LEU A 999 1.17 7.85 -27.54
N ALA A 1000 1.41 8.65 -26.49
CA ALA A 1000 1.78 10.05 -26.60
C ALA A 1000 3.13 10.23 -27.32
N PHE A 1001 4.10 9.35 -27.07
CA PHE A 1001 5.38 9.36 -27.78
C PHE A 1001 5.21 9.10 -29.28
N GLN A 1002 4.36 8.14 -29.68
CA GLN A 1002 4.06 7.87 -31.09
C GLN A 1002 3.28 8.99 -31.78
N ARG A 1003 2.54 9.82 -31.01
CA ARG A 1003 1.89 11.06 -31.49
C ARG A 1003 2.82 12.28 -31.47
N GLU A 1004 4.10 12.10 -31.12
CA GLU A 1004 5.09 13.19 -30.97
C GLU A 1004 4.70 14.22 -29.87
N GLN A 1005 3.82 13.85 -28.95
CA GLN A 1005 3.40 14.65 -27.80
C GLN A 1005 4.37 14.44 -26.63
N PHE A 1006 5.63 14.85 -26.82
CA PHE A 1006 6.74 14.49 -25.91
C PHE A 1006 6.55 14.95 -24.45
N GLU A 1007 5.92 16.10 -24.22
CA GLU A 1007 5.64 16.58 -22.85
C GLU A 1007 4.59 15.71 -22.14
N GLN A 1008 3.55 15.26 -22.85
CA GLN A 1008 2.57 14.32 -22.28
C GLN A 1008 3.19 12.93 -22.06
N ALA A 1009 4.04 12.47 -22.98
CA ALA A 1009 4.79 11.24 -22.82
C ALA A 1009 5.68 11.29 -21.57
N TRP A 1010 6.38 12.41 -21.36
CA TRP A 1010 7.21 12.64 -20.17
C TRP A 1010 6.40 12.54 -18.87
N ILE A 1011 5.23 13.19 -18.81
CA ILE A 1011 4.34 13.14 -17.63
C ILE A 1011 3.90 11.71 -17.35
N HIS A 1012 3.41 11.00 -18.36
CA HIS A 1012 2.91 9.63 -18.19
C HIS A 1012 4.00 8.63 -17.80
N PHE A 1013 5.19 8.73 -18.40
CA PHE A 1013 6.32 7.87 -18.01
C PHE A 1013 6.89 8.25 -16.65
N SER A 1014 6.94 9.53 -16.28
CA SER A 1014 7.39 9.96 -14.94
C SER A 1014 6.45 9.42 -13.87
N GLU A 1015 5.13 9.50 -14.10
CA GLU A 1015 4.14 8.93 -13.19
C GLU A 1015 4.22 7.40 -13.12
N CYS A 1016 4.46 6.74 -14.26
CA CYS A 1016 4.72 5.31 -14.30
C CYS A 1016 5.97 4.92 -13.49
N LEU A 1017 7.06 5.69 -13.63
CA LEU A 1017 8.31 5.47 -12.91
C LEU A 1017 8.11 5.64 -11.40
N ARG A 1018 7.37 6.67 -10.98
CA ARG A 1018 7.01 6.94 -9.59
C ARG A 1018 6.28 5.74 -8.97
N ILE A 1019 5.22 5.27 -9.62
CA ILE A 1019 4.44 4.12 -9.14
C ILE A 1019 5.30 2.85 -9.12
N ARG A 1020 6.08 2.57 -10.18
CA ARG A 1020 6.92 1.37 -10.25
C ARG A 1020 8.06 1.38 -9.22
N ARG A 1021 8.70 2.53 -8.97
CA ARG A 1021 9.72 2.66 -7.91
C ARG A 1021 9.11 2.37 -6.54
N HIS A 1022 7.93 2.93 -6.26
CA HIS A 1022 7.20 2.67 -5.02
C HIS A 1022 6.86 1.17 -4.85
N VAL A 1023 6.36 0.52 -5.89
CA VAL A 1023 5.99 -0.91 -5.84
C VAL A 1023 7.21 -1.83 -5.71
N TYR A 1024 8.30 -1.54 -6.42
CA TYR A 1024 9.49 -2.42 -6.49
C TYR A 1024 10.59 -2.11 -5.48
N ALA A 1025 10.38 -1.16 -4.57
CA ALA A 1025 11.33 -0.84 -3.49
C ALA A 1025 11.66 -2.03 -2.56
N TYR A 1026 10.88 -3.12 -2.62
CA TYR A 1026 10.98 -4.29 -1.73
C TYR A 1026 11.97 -5.39 -2.17
N ALA A 1027 12.72 -5.20 -3.26
CA ALA A 1027 13.58 -6.24 -3.83
C ALA A 1027 15.09 -5.97 -3.65
N ARG A 1028 15.58 -5.79 -2.40
CA ARG A 1028 16.94 -6.21 -1.99
C ARG A 1028 17.12 -6.21 -0.47
N GLU A 1029 17.84 -7.23 0.01
CA GLU A 1029 18.63 -7.13 1.24
C GLU A 1029 19.81 -6.20 0.92
N VAL A 1030 19.96 -5.11 1.67
CA VAL A 1030 21.03 -4.13 1.45
C VAL A 1030 22.30 -4.66 2.12
N SER A 1031 23.31 -4.97 1.30
CA SER A 1031 24.69 -5.17 1.74
C SER A 1031 25.29 -3.86 2.28
N SER A 1032 26.13 -3.99 3.29
CA SER A 1032 26.57 -3.01 4.27
C SER A 1032 27.36 -1.78 3.81
N ASP A 1033 27.54 -1.53 2.52
CA ASP A 1033 28.46 -0.48 2.06
C ASP A 1033 27.73 0.68 1.41
N GLY A 1034 27.83 1.85 2.05
CA GLY A 1034 27.20 3.08 1.61
C GLY A 1034 27.80 3.61 0.31
N ALA A 1035 27.01 3.61 -0.76
CA ALA A 1035 27.15 4.52 -1.90
C ALA A 1035 25.85 4.53 -2.73
N GLU A 1036 25.38 5.76 -3.02
CA GLU A 1036 24.34 6.14 -3.99
C GLU A 1036 22.90 5.64 -3.75
N GLU A 1037 21.91 6.52 -3.98
CA GLU A 1037 20.48 6.18 -4.08
C GLU A 1037 20.31 5.07 -5.13
N THR A 1038 20.28 3.82 -4.67
CA THR A 1038 20.20 2.68 -5.57
C THR A 1038 18.76 2.54 -6.04
N ASN A 1039 18.52 2.88 -7.30
CA ASN A 1039 17.24 2.61 -7.97
C ASN A 1039 16.83 1.15 -7.71
N PRO A 1040 15.55 0.86 -7.42
CA PRO A 1040 15.10 -0.51 -7.20
C PRO A 1040 15.50 -1.39 -8.37
N LEU A 1041 16.21 -2.47 -8.08
CA LEU A 1041 16.80 -3.35 -9.07
C LEU A 1041 15.73 -4.25 -9.67
N HIS A 1042 15.00 -3.68 -10.62
CA HIS A 1042 13.93 -4.37 -11.29
C HIS A 1042 13.85 -3.95 -12.76
N LEU A 1043 13.73 -4.95 -13.65
CA LEU A 1043 13.70 -4.75 -15.10
C LEU A 1043 12.59 -3.78 -15.55
N GLU A 1044 11.44 -3.80 -14.88
CA GLU A 1044 10.35 -2.88 -15.22
C GLU A 1044 10.67 -1.41 -14.89
N VAL A 1045 11.57 -1.13 -13.94
CA VAL A 1045 12.03 0.23 -13.64
C VAL A 1045 13.02 0.68 -14.71
N SER A 1046 13.94 -0.20 -15.12
CA SER A 1046 14.89 0.07 -16.21
C SER A 1046 14.15 0.37 -17.52
N CYS A 1047 13.09 -0.37 -17.85
CA CYS A 1047 12.28 -0.10 -19.04
C CYS A 1047 11.65 1.31 -19.05
N VAL A 1048 11.21 1.86 -17.92
CA VAL A 1048 10.64 3.22 -17.91
C VAL A 1048 11.73 4.28 -18.04
N LEU A 1049 12.88 4.08 -17.41
CA LEU A 1049 14.04 4.95 -17.57
C LEU A 1049 14.53 4.97 -19.02
N HIS A 1050 14.48 3.83 -19.71
CA HIS A 1050 14.76 3.74 -21.15
C HIS A 1050 13.86 4.67 -21.96
N GLU A 1051 12.54 4.56 -21.78
CA GLU A 1051 11.57 5.36 -22.53
C GLU A 1051 11.69 6.86 -22.19
N LEU A 1052 11.93 7.22 -20.92
CA LEU A 1052 12.23 8.61 -20.54
C LEU A 1052 13.51 9.14 -21.21
N GLY A 1053 14.54 8.30 -21.32
CA GLY A 1053 15.76 8.60 -22.07
C GLY A 1053 15.47 8.85 -23.56
N CYS A 1054 14.65 8.01 -24.18
CA CYS A 1054 14.20 8.17 -25.57
C CYS A 1054 13.39 9.46 -25.77
N VAL A 1055 12.47 9.80 -24.85
CA VAL A 1055 11.70 11.05 -24.87
C VAL A 1055 12.62 12.26 -24.77
N ALA A 1056 13.54 12.27 -23.81
CA ALA A 1056 14.51 13.35 -23.65
C ALA A 1056 15.41 13.51 -24.89
N PHE A 1057 15.81 12.39 -25.51
CA PHE A 1057 16.58 12.40 -26.75
C PHE A 1057 15.78 13.03 -27.90
N ALA A 1058 14.51 12.64 -28.07
CA ALA A 1058 13.62 13.21 -29.08
C ALA A 1058 13.40 14.72 -28.88
N GLN A 1059 13.38 15.19 -27.63
CA GLN A 1059 13.33 16.61 -27.28
C GLN A 1059 14.69 17.34 -27.39
N THR A 1060 15.74 16.69 -27.91
CA THR A 1060 17.12 17.22 -28.00
C THR A 1060 17.77 17.58 -26.65
N ARG A 1061 17.24 17.06 -25.54
CA ARG A 1061 17.80 17.23 -24.18
C ARG A 1061 18.84 16.15 -23.88
N PHE A 1062 19.94 16.14 -24.66
CA PHE A 1062 20.93 15.05 -24.62
C PHE A 1062 21.57 14.77 -23.24
N PRO A 1063 21.91 15.77 -22.39
CA PRO A 1063 22.45 15.50 -21.06
C PRO A 1063 21.44 14.77 -20.15
N GLN A 1064 20.16 15.14 -20.25
CA GLN A 1064 19.09 14.52 -19.48
C GLN A 1064 18.83 13.08 -19.98
N ALA A 1065 18.83 12.87 -21.30
CA ALA A 1065 18.73 11.54 -21.90
C ALA A 1065 19.88 10.62 -21.46
N MET A 1066 21.11 11.14 -21.47
CA MET A 1066 22.30 10.43 -21.02
C MET A 1066 22.18 10.00 -19.54
N SER A 1067 21.75 10.90 -18.66
CA SER A 1067 21.54 10.61 -17.23
C SER A 1067 20.52 9.47 -17.00
N MET A 1068 19.37 9.52 -17.70
CA MET A 1068 18.34 8.47 -17.56
C MET A 1068 18.83 7.12 -18.08
N LEU A 1069 19.54 7.10 -19.21
CA LEU A 1069 20.09 5.87 -19.80
C LEU A 1069 21.26 5.30 -18.99
N GLN A 1070 22.06 6.14 -18.33
CA GLN A 1070 23.10 5.70 -17.39
C GLN A 1070 22.48 5.08 -16.14
N ALA A 1071 21.39 5.66 -15.62
CA ALA A 1071 20.62 5.09 -14.53
C ALA A 1071 19.94 3.75 -14.92
N GLU A 1072 19.44 3.61 -16.15
CA GLU A 1072 18.99 2.33 -16.68
C GLU A 1072 20.14 1.30 -16.69
N ARG A 1073 21.31 1.71 -17.18
CA ARG A 1073 22.48 0.85 -17.32
C ARG A 1073 22.97 0.30 -15.98
N SER A 1074 23.03 1.13 -14.94
CA SER A 1074 23.45 0.68 -13.61
C SER A 1074 22.50 -0.38 -13.05
N ILE A 1075 21.19 -0.25 -13.27
CA ILE A 1075 20.20 -1.27 -12.90
C ILE A 1075 20.43 -2.56 -13.68
N LEU A 1076 20.63 -2.49 -15.00
CA LEU A 1076 20.83 -3.66 -15.85
C LEU A 1076 22.10 -4.43 -15.49
N GLN A 1077 23.22 -3.73 -15.20
CA GLN A 1077 24.48 -4.35 -14.79
C GLN A 1077 24.33 -5.06 -13.42
N ASN A 1078 23.71 -4.41 -12.44
CA ASN A 1078 23.44 -5.01 -11.13
C ASN A 1078 22.48 -6.21 -11.18
N LEU A 1079 21.61 -6.28 -12.19
CA LEU A 1079 20.73 -7.44 -12.44
C LEU A 1079 21.47 -8.61 -13.10
N GLU A 1080 22.52 -8.35 -13.88
CA GLU A 1080 23.35 -9.38 -14.52
C GLU A 1080 24.08 -10.24 -13.48
N ASP A 1081 24.52 -9.64 -12.36
CA ASP A 1081 25.21 -10.34 -11.28
C ASP A 1081 24.30 -11.25 -10.43
N SER A 1082 22.97 -11.09 -10.52
CA SER A 1082 22.01 -11.71 -9.57
C SER A 1082 21.00 -12.66 -10.20
N THR A 1083 20.85 -12.72 -11.52
CA THR A 1083 19.74 -13.45 -12.17
C THR A 1083 20.17 -14.43 -13.26
N THR A 1084 19.41 -15.53 -13.38
CA THR A 1084 19.51 -16.55 -14.45
C THR A 1084 18.91 -16.08 -15.79
N GLN A 1085 18.44 -14.83 -15.91
CA GLN A 1085 17.75 -14.28 -17.09
C GLN A 1085 18.72 -13.62 -18.10
N THR A 1086 19.64 -14.41 -18.63
CA THR A 1086 20.78 -13.90 -19.40
C THR A 1086 20.41 -13.19 -20.71
N GLU A 1087 19.46 -13.70 -21.49
CA GLU A 1087 19.24 -13.19 -22.86
C GLU A 1087 18.44 -11.87 -22.91
N ARG A 1088 17.42 -11.72 -22.05
CA ARG A 1088 16.58 -10.51 -22.05
C ARG A 1088 17.32 -9.30 -21.50
N LEU A 1089 18.10 -9.49 -20.44
CA LEU A 1089 18.98 -8.46 -19.88
C LEU A 1089 20.06 -8.06 -20.89
N ARG A 1090 20.70 -9.05 -21.52
CA ARG A 1090 21.68 -8.81 -22.60
C ARG A 1090 21.09 -7.99 -23.75
N GLN A 1091 19.87 -8.31 -24.20
CA GLN A 1091 19.22 -7.54 -25.26
C GLN A 1091 18.92 -6.10 -24.82
N ALA A 1092 18.49 -5.89 -23.56
CA ALA A 1092 18.26 -4.56 -23.00
C ALA A 1092 19.56 -3.75 -22.90
N LEU A 1093 20.67 -4.38 -22.51
CA LEU A 1093 22.01 -3.76 -22.47
C LEU A 1093 22.47 -3.34 -23.87
N LEU A 1094 22.29 -4.21 -24.88
CA LEU A 1094 22.62 -3.89 -26.27
C LEU A 1094 21.80 -2.70 -26.80
N THR A 1095 20.52 -2.60 -26.43
CA THR A 1095 19.69 -1.44 -26.80
C THR A 1095 20.11 -0.18 -26.06
N ASN A 1096 20.36 -0.27 -24.76
CA ASN A 1096 20.83 0.86 -23.95
C ASN A 1096 22.16 1.43 -24.48
N LEU A 1097 23.17 0.59 -24.76
CA LEU A 1097 24.45 1.01 -25.36
C LEU A 1097 24.28 1.69 -26.72
N THR A 1098 23.27 1.28 -27.50
CA THR A 1098 22.96 1.93 -28.78
C THR A 1098 22.46 3.36 -28.57
N TRP A 1099 21.59 3.58 -27.57
CA TRP A 1099 21.06 4.90 -27.25
C TRP A 1099 22.08 5.81 -26.54
N LEU A 1100 22.91 5.26 -25.64
CA LEU A 1100 24.02 6.00 -25.04
C LEU A 1100 25.00 6.52 -26.11
N ARG A 1101 25.33 5.69 -27.11
CA ARG A 1101 26.13 6.12 -28.26
C ARG A 1101 25.47 7.27 -29.03
N LYS A 1102 24.15 7.18 -29.29
CA LYS A 1102 23.41 8.26 -29.98
C LYS A 1102 23.44 9.56 -29.18
N CYS A 1103 23.27 9.49 -27.86
CA CYS A 1103 23.33 10.67 -26.98
C CYS A 1103 24.74 11.29 -26.99
N ALA A 1104 25.79 10.47 -26.93
CA ALA A 1104 27.18 10.94 -26.98
C ALA A 1104 27.49 11.66 -28.31
N LEU A 1105 27.05 11.09 -29.44
CA LEU A 1105 27.17 11.75 -30.75
C LEU A 1105 26.39 13.07 -30.80
N GLY A 1106 25.17 13.13 -30.25
CA GLY A 1106 24.39 14.37 -30.16
C GLY A 1106 25.03 15.46 -29.28
N MET A 1107 25.92 15.08 -28.37
CA MET A 1107 26.72 15.99 -27.52
C MET A 1107 28.10 16.30 -28.10
N ASN A 1108 28.43 15.81 -29.30
CA ASN A 1108 29.77 15.87 -29.91
C ASN A 1108 30.89 15.24 -29.06
N ASP A 1109 30.57 14.20 -28.27
CA ASP A 1109 31.53 13.43 -27.48
C ASP A 1109 31.93 12.14 -28.22
N GLU A 1110 32.86 12.28 -29.18
CA GLU A 1110 33.34 11.16 -30.01
C GLU A 1110 34.02 10.07 -29.19
N LYS A 1111 34.67 10.44 -28.07
CA LYS A 1111 35.39 9.51 -27.19
C LYS A 1111 34.42 8.53 -26.54
N ASN A 1112 33.35 9.03 -25.92
CA ASN A 1112 32.33 8.18 -25.31
C ASN A 1112 31.51 7.41 -26.36
N ALA A 1113 31.26 8.01 -27.53
CA ALA A 1113 30.58 7.30 -28.62
C ALA A 1113 31.38 6.09 -29.14
N ALA A 1114 32.70 6.21 -29.26
CA ALA A 1114 33.60 5.11 -29.63
C ALA A 1114 33.65 4.03 -28.53
N LEU A 1115 33.71 4.45 -27.25
CA LEU A 1115 33.70 3.54 -26.10
C LEU A 1115 32.44 2.67 -26.07
N PHE A 1116 31.25 3.26 -26.17
CA PHE A 1116 29.99 2.51 -26.16
C PHE A 1116 29.84 1.60 -27.40
N ALA A 1117 30.39 2.00 -28.55
CA ALA A 1117 30.42 1.17 -29.75
C ALA A 1117 31.30 -0.07 -29.57
N ALA A 1118 32.48 0.09 -28.97
CA ALA A 1118 33.40 -1.00 -28.67
C ALA A 1118 32.79 -1.97 -27.65
N GLU A 1119 32.20 -1.45 -26.58
CA GLU A 1119 31.53 -2.26 -25.56
C GLU A 1119 30.36 -3.08 -26.12
N ARG A 1120 29.54 -2.45 -26.99
CA ARG A 1120 28.46 -3.16 -27.69
C ARG A 1120 29.00 -4.25 -28.62
N ALA A 1121 30.15 -4.02 -29.26
CA ALA A 1121 30.79 -5.00 -30.13
C ALA A 1121 31.37 -6.18 -29.33
N ASP A 1122 31.99 -5.93 -28.17
CA ASP A 1122 32.45 -6.98 -27.25
C ASP A 1122 31.26 -7.81 -26.72
N LEU A 1123 30.19 -7.13 -26.29
CA LEU A 1123 28.98 -7.80 -25.83
C LEU A 1123 28.42 -8.70 -26.94
N LYS A 1124 28.38 -8.26 -28.21
CA LYS A 1124 28.02 -9.11 -29.37
C LYS A 1124 29.07 -10.19 -29.72
N GLY A 1125 30.35 -9.92 -29.50
CA GLY A 1125 31.49 -10.79 -29.83
C GLY A 1125 31.51 -12.06 -28.98
N LYS A 1126 31.09 -11.97 -27.72
CA LYS A 1126 30.90 -13.12 -26.81
C LYS A 1126 29.91 -14.18 -27.34
N THR A 1127 29.12 -13.88 -28.38
CA THR A 1127 28.22 -14.83 -29.06
C THR A 1127 28.76 -15.39 -30.39
N LYS A 1128 29.83 -14.83 -30.96
CA LYS A 1128 30.36 -15.22 -32.28
C LYS A 1128 31.59 -16.13 -32.17
N ALA A 1129 31.54 -17.17 -31.34
CA ALA A 1129 32.40 -18.34 -31.54
C ALA A 1129 31.69 -19.36 -32.45
N LYS A 1130 31.54 -19.00 -33.74
CA LYS A 1130 31.34 -19.87 -34.93
C LYS A 1130 30.72 -19.05 -36.08
N GLY A 1131 31.49 -18.84 -37.13
CA GLY A 1131 31.02 -18.27 -38.40
C GLY A 1131 32.13 -17.52 -39.12
N LYS A 1132 32.80 -18.19 -40.06
CA LYS A 1132 33.83 -17.63 -40.95
C LYS A 1132 33.32 -16.33 -41.61
N VAL A 1133 34.15 -15.29 -41.56
CA VAL A 1133 33.94 -14.04 -42.30
C VAL A 1133 34.42 -14.25 -43.75
N PRO A 1134 33.61 -13.96 -44.78
CA PRO A 1134 34.04 -14.02 -46.18
C PRO A 1134 34.98 -12.86 -46.53
N THR A 1135 35.79 -13.05 -47.56
CA THR A 1135 36.89 -12.16 -47.96
C THR A 1135 36.43 -10.77 -48.43
N LEU A 1136 37.23 -9.74 -48.16
CA LEU A 1136 36.97 -8.31 -48.35
C LEU A 1136 36.51 -7.88 -49.78
N SER A 1137 36.79 -8.68 -50.80
CA SER A 1137 36.37 -8.41 -52.18
C SER A 1137 34.90 -8.77 -52.45
N GLU A 1138 34.37 -9.83 -51.84
CA GLU A 1138 32.96 -10.24 -51.98
C GLU A 1138 32.00 -9.33 -51.20
N GLN A 1139 32.49 -8.74 -50.10
CA GLN A 1139 31.71 -7.80 -49.28
C GLN A 1139 31.35 -6.51 -50.03
N ARG A 1140 32.26 -5.97 -50.86
CA ARG A 1140 32.01 -4.70 -51.55
C ARG A 1140 30.92 -4.80 -52.61
N VAL A 1141 30.91 -5.88 -53.39
CA VAL A 1141 29.92 -6.12 -54.46
C VAL A 1141 28.55 -6.51 -53.88
N SER A 1142 28.53 -7.24 -52.75
CA SER A 1142 27.27 -7.56 -52.07
C SER A 1142 26.62 -6.33 -51.42
N LEU A 1143 27.40 -5.38 -50.91
CA LEU A 1143 26.89 -4.16 -50.26
C LEU A 1143 26.27 -3.17 -51.25
N SER A 1144 26.79 -3.05 -52.48
CA SER A 1144 26.21 -2.16 -53.51
C SER A 1144 24.84 -2.66 -53.96
N LEU A 1145 24.73 -3.96 -54.27
CA LEU A 1145 23.46 -4.61 -54.61
C LEU A 1145 22.43 -4.50 -53.48
N GLN A 1146 22.84 -4.71 -52.22
CA GLN A 1146 21.96 -4.53 -51.07
C GLN A 1146 21.40 -3.10 -50.97
N ARG A 1147 22.25 -2.09 -51.19
CA ARG A 1147 21.87 -0.67 -51.12
C ARG A 1147 20.86 -0.30 -52.19
N GLU A 1148 21.13 -0.69 -53.43
CA GLU A 1148 20.28 -0.33 -54.57
C GLU A 1148 18.97 -1.12 -54.57
N ALA A 1149 18.99 -2.39 -54.14
CA ALA A 1149 17.78 -3.18 -53.92
C ALA A 1149 16.89 -2.55 -52.85
N LEU A 1150 17.46 -2.01 -51.77
CA LEU A 1150 16.71 -1.35 -50.71
C LEU A 1150 16.08 -0.03 -51.19
N ARG A 1151 16.83 0.78 -51.95
CA ARG A 1151 16.36 2.06 -52.54
C ARG A 1151 15.25 1.86 -53.56
N CYS A 1152 15.40 0.89 -54.47
CA CYS A 1152 14.39 0.55 -55.46
C CYS A 1152 13.13 0.01 -54.78
N ARG A 1153 13.28 -0.81 -53.72
CA ARG A 1153 12.16 -1.34 -52.93
C ARG A 1153 11.37 -0.26 -52.21
N GLU A 1154 12.02 0.75 -51.65
CA GLU A 1154 11.33 1.87 -51.00
C GLU A 1154 10.50 2.69 -51.98
N ALA A 1155 11.07 3.04 -53.13
CA ALA A 1155 10.35 3.76 -54.17
C ALA A 1155 9.15 2.95 -54.70
N ALA A 1156 9.35 1.66 -54.99
CA ALA A 1156 8.28 0.77 -55.44
C ALA A 1156 7.16 0.63 -54.39
N ARG A 1157 7.50 0.56 -53.10
CA ARG A 1157 6.52 0.46 -52.02
C ARG A 1157 5.75 1.77 -51.81
N GLN A 1158 6.41 2.93 -51.94
CA GLN A 1158 5.76 4.24 -51.87
C GLN A 1158 4.77 4.41 -53.03
N PHE A 1159 5.19 4.05 -54.24
CA PHE A 1159 4.33 4.03 -55.44
C PHE A 1159 3.10 3.13 -55.25
N ALA A 1160 3.26 1.93 -54.68
CA ALA A 1160 2.13 1.02 -54.46
C ALA A 1160 1.15 1.45 -53.35
N LEU A 1161 1.54 2.39 -52.48
CA LEU A 1161 0.74 2.87 -51.33
C LEU A 1161 0.10 4.24 -51.56
N SER A 1162 0.46 4.98 -52.61
CA SER A 1162 -0.10 6.30 -52.88
C SER A 1162 -1.59 6.16 -53.26
N LYS A 1163 -2.44 6.88 -52.53
CA LYS A 1163 -3.91 6.71 -52.54
C LYS A 1163 -4.65 7.45 -53.68
N GLY A 1164 -3.94 8.00 -54.66
CA GLY A 1164 -4.59 8.72 -55.74
C GLY A 1164 -3.65 9.09 -56.88
N GLY A 1165 -4.03 8.64 -58.08
CA GLY A 1165 -3.53 9.13 -59.36
C GLY A 1165 -2.10 8.72 -59.69
N ASP A 1166 -1.97 7.87 -60.70
CA ASP A 1166 -0.73 7.54 -61.41
C ASP A 1166 -0.03 8.84 -61.86
N THR A 1167 0.82 9.43 -61.01
CA THR A 1167 1.67 10.54 -61.45
C THR A 1167 2.78 9.90 -62.27
N ALA A 1168 2.79 10.17 -63.58
CA ALA A 1168 3.83 9.68 -64.48
C ALA A 1168 5.25 9.91 -63.92
N LEU A 1169 5.43 10.98 -63.13
CA LEU A 1169 6.63 11.31 -62.35
C LEU A 1169 7.03 10.28 -61.29
N GLU A 1170 6.10 9.77 -60.46
CA GLU A 1170 6.42 8.74 -59.46
C GLU A 1170 6.76 7.41 -60.14
N ARG A 1171 6.05 7.08 -61.22
CA ARG A 1171 6.33 5.89 -62.05
C ARG A 1171 7.71 5.98 -62.70
N GLU A 1172 8.06 7.13 -63.25
CA GLU A 1172 9.37 7.40 -63.86
C GLU A 1172 10.50 7.30 -62.82
N ALA A 1173 10.30 7.81 -61.60
CA ALA A 1173 11.26 7.69 -60.50
C ALA A 1173 11.49 6.23 -60.04
N VAL A 1174 10.46 5.37 -60.09
CA VAL A 1174 10.63 3.94 -59.82
C VAL A 1174 11.39 3.26 -60.96
N LEU A 1175 11.10 3.60 -62.23
CA LEU A 1175 11.78 3.03 -63.40
C LEU A 1175 13.28 3.42 -63.44
N GLU A 1176 13.63 4.65 -63.04
CA GLU A 1176 15.02 5.10 -62.93
C GLU A 1176 15.80 4.24 -61.91
N LYS A 1177 15.21 4.00 -60.73
CA LYS A 1177 15.81 3.14 -59.69
C LYS A 1177 15.82 1.66 -60.05
N LEU A 1178 14.90 1.23 -60.92
CA LEU A 1178 14.88 -0.12 -61.45
C LEU A 1178 16.04 -0.36 -62.42
N ALA A 1179 16.39 0.66 -63.22
CA ALA A 1179 17.53 0.62 -64.14
C ALA A 1179 18.87 0.58 -63.40
N THR A 1180 19.03 1.37 -62.32
CA THR A 1180 20.23 1.31 -61.46
C THR A 1180 20.35 -0.03 -60.75
N LEU A 1181 19.25 -0.59 -60.25
CA LEU A 1181 19.24 -1.93 -59.67
C LEU A 1181 19.67 -3.00 -60.69
N LYS A 1182 19.24 -2.89 -61.96
CA LYS A 1182 19.61 -3.85 -63.01
C LYS A 1182 21.11 -3.85 -63.30
N GLN A 1183 21.74 -2.67 -63.35
CA GLN A 1183 23.18 -2.55 -63.51
C GLN A 1183 23.92 -3.25 -62.37
N GLU A 1184 23.50 -3.06 -61.12
CA GLU A 1184 24.12 -3.72 -59.96
C GLU A 1184 23.91 -5.24 -59.95
N ILE A 1185 22.77 -5.74 -60.44
CA ILE A 1185 22.52 -7.18 -60.57
C ILE A 1185 23.52 -7.80 -61.57
N GLU A 1186 23.79 -7.14 -62.69
CA GLU A 1186 24.72 -7.63 -63.73
C GLU A 1186 26.19 -7.65 -63.28
N HIS A 1187 26.57 -6.77 -62.35
CA HIS A 1187 27.93 -6.70 -61.81
C HIS A 1187 28.15 -7.63 -60.60
N CYS A 1188 27.10 -8.25 -60.06
CA CYS A 1188 27.17 -9.10 -58.88
C CYS A 1188 27.19 -10.60 -59.25
N PRO A 1189 28.09 -11.43 -58.69
CA PRO A 1189 28.07 -12.87 -58.91
C PRO A 1189 26.75 -13.51 -58.40
N THR A 1190 26.39 -14.65 -58.99
CA THR A 1190 25.16 -15.39 -58.64
C THR A 1190 25.14 -15.77 -57.17
N SER A 1191 24.07 -15.38 -56.48
CA SER A 1191 23.85 -15.56 -55.05
C SER A 1191 22.35 -15.53 -54.77
N SER A 1192 21.92 -16.00 -53.59
CA SER A 1192 20.51 -15.92 -53.20
C SER A 1192 19.96 -14.49 -53.17
N LEU A 1193 20.83 -13.48 -52.96
CA LEU A 1193 20.44 -12.09 -53.06
C LEU A 1193 20.31 -11.62 -54.52
N HIS A 1194 21.22 -12.05 -55.39
CA HIS A 1194 21.16 -11.79 -56.83
C HIS A 1194 19.85 -12.34 -57.43
N ASP A 1195 19.49 -13.60 -57.12
CA ASP A 1195 18.28 -14.24 -57.63
C ASP A 1195 17.01 -13.51 -57.15
N ALA A 1196 16.97 -13.11 -55.87
CA ALA A 1196 15.84 -12.38 -55.31
C ALA A 1196 15.74 -10.93 -55.85
N ALA A 1197 16.86 -10.27 -56.11
CA ALA A 1197 16.89 -8.95 -56.74
C ALA A 1197 16.44 -9.02 -58.21
N GLN A 1198 16.81 -10.08 -58.93
CA GLN A 1198 16.38 -10.34 -60.30
C GLN A 1198 14.88 -10.66 -60.38
N ASP A 1199 14.35 -11.54 -59.51
CA ASP A 1199 12.89 -11.81 -59.40
C ASP A 1199 12.10 -10.54 -59.08
N PHE A 1200 12.60 -9.72 -58.15
CA PHE A 1200 11.99 -8.45 -57.79
C PHE A 1200 11.98 -7.46 -58.96
N HIS A 1201 13.10 -7.32 -59.67
CA HIS A 1201 13.21 -6.48 -60.86
C HIS A 1201 12.22 -6.91 -61.94
N ASP A 1202 12.16 -8.20 -62.25
CA ASP A 1202 11.31 -8.72 -63.34
C ASP A 1202 9.82 -8.59 -63.00
N THR A 1203 9.45 -8.80 -61.73
CA THR A 1203 8.08 -8.59 -61.24
C THR A 1203 7.65 -7.13 -61.38
N LEU A 1204 8.50 -6.18 -61.01
CA LEU A 1204 8.22 -4.75 -61.13
C LEU A 1204 8.17 -4.28 -62.57
N ARG A 1205 9.08 -4.76 -63.42
CA ARG A 1205 9.09 -4.43 -64.85
C ARG A 1205 7.79 -4.86 -65.54
N ALA A 1206 7.29 -6.06 -65.22
CA ALA A 1206 6.01 -6.54 -65.74
C ALA A 1206 4.81 -5.70 -65.27
N CYS A 1207 4.86 -5.15 -64.04
CA CYS A 1207 3.79 -4.32 -63.50
C CYS A 1207 3.85 -2.85 -63.98
N LEU A 1208 5.02 -2.37 -64.43
CA LEU A 1208 5.27 -0.96 -64.76
C LEU A 1208 5.52 -0.71 -66.26
N ASP A 1209 5.26 -1.69 -67.13
CA ASP A 1209 5.51 -1.60 -68.57
C ASP A 1209 4.62 -0.54 -69.26
N PRO A 1210 5.14 0.30 -70.19
CA PRO A 1210 4.38 1.36 -70.83
C PRO A 1210 3.17 0.79 -71.60
N GLY A 1211 1.97 1.04 -71.08
CA GLY A 1211 0.72 0.51 -71.64
C GLY A 1211 -0.11 -0.36 -70.68
N VAL A 1212 0.43 -0.74 -69.53
CA VAL A 1212 -0.31 -1.44 -68.47
C VAL A 1212 -0.94 -0.43 -67.49
N GLU A 1213 -2.26 -0.50 -67.31
CA GLU A 1213 -3.00 0.30 -66.34
C GLU A 1213 -2.78 -0.29 -64.93
N VAL A 1214 -2.31 0.55 -63.99
CA VAL A 1214 -1.97 0.12 -62.63
C VAL A 1214 -3.25 -0.09 -61.82
N THR A 1215 -3.72 -1.34 -61.80
CA THR A 1215 -4.90 -1.76 -61.03
C THR A 1215 -4.55 -2.12 -59.59
N ARG A 1216 -5.54 -2.20 -58.69
CA ARG A 1216 -5.33 -2.60 -57.28
C ARG A 1216 -4.60 -3.94 -57.12
N SER A 1217 -4.78 -4.89 -58.05
CA SER A 1217 -4.06 -6.17 -58.04
C SER A 1217 -2.58 -6.01 -58.40
N SER A 1218 -2.21 -5.04 -59.24
CA SER A 1218 -0.82 -4.72 -59.52
C SER A 1218 -0.12 -4.10 -58.31
N SER A 1219 -0.80 -3.23 -57.54
CA SER A 1219 -0.29 -2.69 -56.28
C SER A 1219 -0.03 -3.78 -55.23
N ASP A 1220 -0.95 -4.74 -55.07
CA ASP A 1220 -0.76 -5.88 -54.16
C ASP A 1220 0.41 -6.79 -54.60
N THR A 1221 0.58 -6.96 -55.91
CA THR A 1221 1.69 -7.75 -56.49
C THR A 1221 3.04 -7.07 -56.22
N ILE A 1222 3.12 -5.75 -56.40
CA ILE A 1222 4.32 -4.95 -56.08
C ILE A 1222 4.63 -5.03 -54.58
N LEU A 1223 3.63 -4.89 -53.70
CA LEU A 1223 3.82 -5.01 -52.25
C LEU A 1223 4.32 -6.41 -51.83
N GLY A 1224 3.78 -7.46 -52.46
CA GLY A 1224 4.25 -8.83 -52.25
C GLY A 1224 5.69 -9.05 -52.68
N ALA A 1225 6.11 -8.48 -53.83
CA ALA A 1225 7.49 -8.51 -54.29
C ALA A 1225 8.43 -7.75 -53.33
N CYS A 1226 8.02 -6.58 -52.84
CA CYS A 1226 8.77 -5.82 -51.85
C CYS A 1226 8.97 -6.62 -50.54
N ASP A 1227 7.96 -7.37 -50.10
CA ASP A 1227 8.05 -8.19 -48.88
C ASP A 1227 8.98 -9.39 -49.05
N ARG A 1228 8.96 -10.07 -50.21
CA ARG A 1228 9.91 -11.16 -50.52
C ARG A 1228 11.35 -10.65 -50.56
N LEU A 1229 11.60 -9.56 -51.29
CA LEU A 1229 12.95 -8.96 -51.36
C LEU A 1229 13.44 -8.49 -49.98
N ARG A 1230 12.55 -7.94 -49.13
CA ARG A 1230 12.88 -7.57 -47.75
C ARG A 1230 13.42 -8.75 -46.95
N ASP A 1231 12.76 -9.90 -47.05
CA ASP A 1231 13.07 -11.04 -46.22
C ASP A 1231 14.42 -11.64 -46.64
N THR A 1232 14.72 -11.66 -47.95
CA THR A 1232 16.05 -12.03 -48.47
C THR A 1232 17.12 -11.01 -48.06
N LEU A 1233 16.86 -9.71 -48.16
CA LEU A 1233 17.80 -8.65 -47.72
C LEU A 1233 18.13 -8.78 -46.22
N ARG A 1234 17.13 -9.10 -45.39
CA ARG A 1234 17.34 -9.36 -43.95
C ARG A 1234 18.16 -10.61 -43.68
N ALA A 1235 17.96 -11.67 -44.46
CA ALA A 1235 18.77 -12.88 -44.36
C ALA A 1235 20.26 -12.61 -44.67
N HIS A 1236 20.54 -11.62 -45.53
CA HIS A 1236 21.90 -11.17 -45.85
C HIS A 1236 22.41 -10.01 -44.97
N GLY A 1237 21.66 -9.68 -43.90
CA GLY A 1237 22.10 -8.71 -42.88
C GLY A 1237 21.77 -7.24 -43.16
N ALA A 1238 21.08 -6.92 -44.26
CA ALA A 1238 20.68 -5.55 -44.58
C ALA A 1238 19.45 -5.11 -43.76
N GLN A 1239 19.56 -4.02 -43.00
CA GLN A 1239 18.47 -3.41 -42.26
C GLN A 1239 17.96 -2.13 -42.96
N VAL A 1240 16.67 -1.84 -42.81
CA VAL A 1240 16.03 -0.67 -43.44
C VAL A 1240 16.68 0.66 -42.99
N ASN A 1241 17.26 0.70 -41.79
CA ASN A 1241 17.94 1.88 -41.26
C ASN A 1241 19.35 2.13 -41.84
N ASP A 1242 19.90 1.21 -42.63
CA ASP A 1242 21.27 1.34 -43.18
C ASP A 1242 21.38 2.42 -44.29
N ILE A 1243 20.25 2.93 -44.81
CA ILE A 1243 20.23 4.03 -45.78
C ILE A 1243 20.64 5.36 -45.12
N ILE A 1244 20.24 5.58 -43.86
CA ILE A 1244 20.35 6.87 -43.18
C ILE A 1244 21.80 7.20 -42.84
N THR A 1245 22.66 6.21 -42.64
CA THR A 1245 24.07 6.39 -42.22
C THR A 1245 25.06 6.66 -43.36
N SER A 1246 24.60 6.85 -44.60
CA SER A 1246 25.49 6.96 -45.77
C SER A 1246 25.26 8.19 -46.65
N SER A 1247 24.58 9.20 -46.08
CA SER A 1247 24.48 10.56 -46.65
C SER A 1247 25.44 11.56 -45.98
N SER A 1248 26.34 11.07 -45.12
CA SER A 1248 27.49 11.80 -44.56
C SER A 1248 28.79 11.20 -45.07
#